data_AF-A0A2U2DH17-F1
#
_entry.id   AF-A0A2U2DH17-F1
#
_cell.length_a   1.000
_cell.length_b   1.000
_cell.length_c   1.000
_cell.angle_alpha   90.00
_cell.angle_beta   90.00
_cell.angle_gamma   90.00
#
_symmetry.space_group_name_H-M   'P 1'
#
loop_
_entity.id
_entity.type
_entity.pdbx_description
1 polymer ?
#
loop_
_entity_poly.entity_id
_entity_poly.type
_entity_poly.pdbx_seq_one_letter_code
_entity_poly.pdbx_strand_id
1 'polypeptide(L)'
;MTYDFANLHHADFEELARALAGRALGVRFEAFPAGPDDGIDGRHTTADGDIVLQAKHYGRSSFSALKSTMKRERASIDTLKPNRYLLVTSTPLTPANKRALQEIIGPSLLSPGDIFGPDDLNSLLRAYPDIEKAHPKLWMGSTAVMESVLTSVIEKSGLRSEQPPESLSTLLPAPKQAEGEAASPEEIPRDTIFIIKSSPRDDEFTIWLAPKLQAEGYRVFADILTLQPGDRWRRQINIALQHRAVKVLVCCCNETLEDENVQEDIAIAAEVAEFVDDARFLIPLRLEPYRKIKGIGDALAVDFVRGWAEGLLSLLDTLKRQKVPRDPGRVTIDPNWQVFRRRGSVALVDEPERLTSNWLRITEIPGAILYYEASGAVDRSRLQKALDAFAFPAALMGQGFVTFAQPDEIEDAFALAGKFTVKEEIELTSFIESGHQKLKVEKQVAANLIHTMFKKAWIAHCRKLGFIEYQYSNAAGFHVSPDQAQIGQRIPWGQQGERRSSMLRNVAKGHVWQFGVTAIPAFWPFFHFKLKSRVLFAKDNKTPAGVAIEDAKKQHRLRRTICKGWRNKQWYGRMLAFLEILSGDSAFIRLPLSPTASLVLEASPLLFTSPVSTALPDILDADAEETDLSTLGRPEADEVDDEAA
;
A
#
# COMPACT_ATOMS: atom_id res chain seq x y z
N MET A 1 -28.63 -28.20 16.07
CA MET A 1 -29.31 -27.58 17.23
C MET A 1 -30.64 -27.00 16.78
N THR A 2 -31.49 -26.58 17.71
CA THR A 2 -32.76 -25.89 17.41
C THR A 2 -32.69 -24.47 17.98
N TYR A 3 -32.90 -23.47 17.15
CA TYR A 3 -32.89 -22.04 17.48
C TYR A 3 -34.32 -21.51 17.60
N ASP A 4 -34.55 -20.65 18.59
CA ASP A 4 -35.81 -19.92 18.77
C ASP A 4 -35.84 -18.57 18.03
N PHE A 5 -34.70 -18.17 17.46
CA PHE A 5 -34.46 -16.90 16.76
C PHE A 5 -34.70 -15.64 17.61
N ALA A 6 -34.95 -15.76 18.92
CA ALA A 6 -35.38 -14.67 19.78
C ALA A 6 -34.28 -13.61 20.04
N ASN A 7 -33.04 -13.92 19.67
CA ASN A 7 -31.86 -13.06 19.79
C ASN A 7 -31.57 -12.23 18.54
N LEU A 8 -32.32 -12.42 17.45
CA LEU A 8 -32.13 -11.69 16.20
C LEU A 8 -33.00 -10.42 16.20
N HIS A 9 -32.43 -9.31 15.71
CA HIS A 9 -33.23 -8.14 15.37
C HIS A 9 -33.97 -8.37 14.04
N HIS A 10 -34.97 -7.54 13.73
CA HIS A 10 -35.79 -7.67 12.50
C HIS A 10 -34.94 -7.75 11.22
N ALA A 11 -34.01 -6.80 11.04
CA ALA A 11 -33.07 -6.78 9.92
C ALA A 11 -32.15 -8.01 9.86
N ASP A 12 -31.67 -8.51 11.01
CA ASP A 12 -30.83 -9.70 11.06
C ASP A 12 -31.63 -10.97 10.66
N PHE A 13 -32.93 -11.00 11.02
CA PHE A 13 -33.83 -12.08 10.63
C PHE A 13 -34.21 -12.03 9.15
N GLU A 14 -34.40 -10.83 8.59
CA GLU A 14 -34.63 -10.63 7.15
C GLU A 14 -33.44 -11.12 6.31
N GLU A 15 -32.22 -10.81 6.74
CA GLU A 15 -31.01 -11.28 6.08
C GLU A 15 -30.89 -12.81 6.12
N LEU A 16 -31.13 -13.41 7.29
CA LEU A 16 -31.15 -14.86 7.47
C LEU A 16 -32.23 -15.52 6.60
N ALA A 17 -33.43 -14.94 6.57
CA ALA A 17 -34.56 -15.44 5.79
C ALA A 17 -34.24 -15.44 4.28
N ARG A 18 -33.64 -14.36 3.77
CA ARG A 18 -33.18 -14.27 2.37
C ARG A 18 -32.12 -15.33 2.05
N ALA A 19 -31.14 -15.51 2.93
CA ALA A 19 -30.07 -16.48 2.73
C ALA A 19 -30.61 -17.93 2.68
N LEU A 20 -31.44 -18.31 3.66
CA LEU A 20 -31.99 -19.67 3.75
C LEU A 20 -32.99 -19.98 2.64
N ALA A 21 -33.96 -19.08 2.39
CA ALA A 21 -34.96 -19.28 1.35
C ALA A 21 -34.33 -19.23 -0.05
N GLY A 22 -33.38 -18.32 -0.28
CA GLY A 22 -32.63 -18.24 -1.53
C GLY A 22 -31.86 -19.52 -1.81
N ARG A 23 -31.16 -20.05 -0.80
CA ARG A 23 -30.42 -21.31 -0.91
C ARG A 23 -31.34 -22.51 -1.14
N ALA A 24 -32.48 -22.57 -0.45
CA ALA A 24 -33.46 -23.65 -0.61
C ALA A 24 -34.09 -23.68 -2.01
N LEU A 25 -34.27 -22.52 -2.64
CA LEU A 25 -34.88 -22.38 -3.97
C LEU A 25 -33.85 -22.31 -5.10
N GLY A 26 -32.56 -22.22 -4.78
CA GLY A 26 -31.49 -22.05 -5.77
C GLY A 26 -31.49 -20.68 -6.45
N VAL A 27 -32.09 -19.65 -5.82
CA VAL A 27 -32.23 -18.30 -6.36
C VAL A 27 -31.53 -17.26 -5.47
N ARG A 28 -31.15 -16.14 -6.07
CA ARG A 28 -30.55 -15.01 -5.34
C ARG A 28 -31.59 -13.90 -5.16
N PHE A 29 -31.95 -13.60 -3.91
CA PHE A 29 -32.80 -12.44 -3.58
C PHE A 29 -31.96 -11.16 -3.48
N GLU A 30 -32.44 -10.08 -4.11
CA GLU A 30 -31.92 -8.73 -3.94
C GLU A 30 -32.31 -8.17 -2.57
N ALA A 31 -31.42 -7.38 -1.97
CA ALA A 31 -31.63 -6.70 -0.70
C ALA A 31 -31.95 -5.22 -0.97
N PHE A 32 -33.00 -4.69 -0.35
CA PHE A 32 -33.31 -3.26 -0.41
C PHE A 32 -32.85 -2.57 0.89
N PRO A 33 -32.30 -1.33 0.82
CA PRO A 33 -31.88 -0.58 1.99
C PRO A 33 -33.10 -0.11 2.81
N ALA A 34 -32.97 -0.07 4.14
CA ALA A 34 -34.07 0.30 5.05
C ALA A 34 -34.67 1.69 4.72
N GLY A 35 -35.85 1.71 4.12
CA GLY A 35 -36.65 2.89 3.79
C GLY A 35 -38.13 2.66 4.09
N PRO A 36 -39.05 3.57 3.69
CA PRO A 36 -40.49 3.26 3.64
C PRO A 36 -40.73 2.23 2.54
N ASP A 37 -40.30 0.99 2.79
CA ASP A 37 -40.32 -0.09 1.84
C ASP A 37 -41.75 -0.63 1.74
N ASP A 38 -42.24 -0.85 0.51
CA ASP A 38 -43.58 -1.35 0.18
C ASP A 38 -43.85 -2.80 0.66
N GLY A 39 -43.14 -3.27 1.70
CA GLY A 39 -43.28 -4.59 2.30
C GLY A 39 -42.49 -5.69 1.61
N ILE A 40 -41.38 -5.37 0.93
CA ILE A 40 -40.53 -6.33 0.22
C ILE A 40 -39.20 -6.48 0.94
N ASP A 41 -38.98 -7.63 1.59
CA ASP A 41 -37.72 -7.90 2.31
C ASP A 41 -36.70 -8.63 1.41
N GLY A 42 -37.15 -9.17 0.27
CA GLY A 42 -36.31 -9.65 -0.82
C GLY A 42 -37.09 -9.88 -2.12
N ARG A 43 -36.45 -9.62 -3.27
CA ARG A 43 -37.05 -9.89 -4.60
C ARG A 43 -36.08 -10.61 -5.52
N HIS A 44 -36.59 -11.55 -6.31
CA HIS A 44 -35.85 -12.21 -7.38
C HIS A 44 -36.65 -12.09 -8.68
N THR A 45 -36.13 -11.35 -9.64
CA THR A 45 -36.79 -11.11 -10.94
C THR A 45 -36.31 -12.12 -11.98
N THR A 46 -37.25 -12.78 -12.65
CA THR A 46 -36.98 -13.69 -13.78
C THR A 46 -37.76 -13.26 -15.02
N ALA A 47 -37.39 -13.76 -16.21
CA ALA A 47 -38.10 -13.46 -17.46
C ALA A 47 -39.59 -13.88 -17.43
N ASP A 48 -39.93 -14.86 -16.58
CA ASP A 48 -41.30 -15.35 -16.41
C ASP A 48 -42.09 -14.58 -15.34
N GLY A 49 -41.43 -13.81 -14.47
CA GLY A 49 -42.03 -12.94 -13.44
C GLY A 49 -41.25 -12.89 -12.11
N ASP A 50 -41.75 -12.11 -11.14
CA ASP A 50 -41.06 -11.83 -9.87
C ASP A 50 -41.42 -12.84 -8.77
N ILE A 51 -40.40 -13.31 -8.05
CA ILE A 51 -40.54 -14.01 -6.77
C ILE A 51 -40.28 -12.99 -5.66
N VAL A 52 -41.28 -12.75 -4.81
CA VAL A 52 -41.18 -11.82 -3.68
C VAL A 52 -41.11 -12.61 -2.39
N LEU A 53 -40.17 -12.25 -1.53
CA LEU A 53 -39.98 -12.79 -0.20
C LEU A 53 -40.24 -11.70 0.84
N GLN A 54 -41.06 -12.04 1.83
CA GLN A 54 -41.29 -11.20 3.00
C GLN A 54 -40.93 -11.98 4.27
N ALA A 55 -40.14 -11.36 5.14
CA ALA A 55 -39.64 -11.93 6.38
C ALA A 55 -40.25 -11.20 7.58
N LYS A 56 -41.03 -11.92 8.39
CA LYS A 56 -41.75 -11.38 9.54
C LYS A 56 -41.25 -11.98 10.83
N HIS A 57 -40.45 -11.19 11.56
CA HIS A 57 -39.89 -11.58 12.84
C HIS A 57 -40.89 -11.37 14.00
N TYR A 58 -41.68 -12.38 14.33
CA TYR A 58 -42.72 -12.35 15.37
C TYR A 58 -42.57 -13.47 16.41
N GLY A 59 -41.34 -13.92 16.68
CA GLY A 59 -41.06 -15.07 17.56
C GLY A 59 -41.55 -14.90 19.01
N ARG A 60 -41.68 -13.67 19.51
CA ARG A 60 -42.24 -13.35 20.84
C ARG A 60 -43.71 -12.93 20.81
N SER A 61 -44.34 -12.94 19.65
CA SER A 61 -45.71 -12.44 19.43
C SER A 61 -46.67 -13.57 19.08
N SER A 62 -47.97 -13.37 19.35
CA SER A 62 -48.98 -14.37 19.04
C SER A 62 -49.26 -14.47 17.53
N PHE A 63 -49.73 -15.64 17.08
CA PHE A 63 -50.20 -15.84 15.70
C PHE A 63 -51.27 -14.80 15.27
N SER A 64 -52.09 -14.33 16.21
CA SER A 64 -53.07 -13.28 15.94
C SER A 64 -52.45 -11.96 15.49
N ALA A 65 -51.26 -11.61 16.01
CA ALA A 65 -50.54 -10.39 15.62
C ALA A 65 -49.95 -10.51 14.20
N LEU A 66 -49.38 -11.67 13.87
CA LEU A 66 -48.93 -11.98 12.50
C LEU A 66 -50.11 -11.95 11.52
N LYS A 67 -51.22 -12.62 11.87
CA LYS A 67 -52.44 -12.67 11.06
C LYS A 67 -53.02 -11.28 10.76
N SER A 68 -53.05 -10.39 11.76
CA SER A 68 -53.50 -9.01 11.60
C SER A 68 -52.58 -8.20 10.67
N THR A 69 -51.28 -8.40 10.79
CA THR A 69 -50.28 -7.72 9.95
C THR A 69 -50.40 -8.16 8.49
N MET A 70 -50.46 -9.47 8.23
CA MET A 70 -50.63 -9.98 6.86
C MET A 70 -51.94 -9.52 6.20
N LYS A 71 -53.02 -9.31 6.98
CA LYS A 71 -54.27 -8.74 6.46
C LYS A 71 -54.10 -7.30 5.95
N ARG A 72 -53.27 -6.49 6.60
CA ARG A 72 -52.97 -5.12 6.15
C ARG A 72 -52.07 -5.11 4.92
N GLU A 73 -51.15 -6.06 4.84
CA GLU A 73 -50.19 -6.17 3.74
C GLU A 73 -50.82 -6.72 2.46
N ARG A 74 -52.01 -7.33 2.55
CA ARG A 74 -52.71 -7.91 1.40
C ARG A 74 -52.86 -6.93 0.22
N ALA A 75 -53.23 -5.68 0.49
CA ALA A 75 -53.37 -4.67 -0.56
C ALA A 75 -52.04 -4.37 -1.28
N SER A 76 -50.91 -4.41 -0.56
CA SER A 76 -49.58 -4.23 -1.15
C SER A 76 -49.21 -5.46 -2.01
N ILE A 77 -49.43 -6.66 -1.49
CA ILE A 77 -49.14 -7.92 -2.21
C ILE A 77 -49.93 -8.00 -3.53
N ASP A 78 -51.20 -7.61 -3.54
CA ASP A 78 -52.02 -7.58 -4.76
C ASP A 78 -51.53 -6.51 -5.76
N THR A 79 -50.96 -5.41 -5.28
CA THR A 79 -50.39 -4.34 -6.12
C THR A 79 -49.09 -4.81 -6.80
N LEU A 80 -48.26 -5.55 -6.07
CA LEU A 80 -46.98 -6.08 -6.56
C LEU A 80 -47.13 -7.17 -7.63
N LYS A 81 -48.27 -7.88 -7.66
CA LYS A 81 -48.57 -9.00 -8.57
C LYS A 81 -47.40 -9.98 -8.76
N PRO A 82 -46.80 -10.52 -7.68
CA PRO A 82 -45.70 -11.46 -7.82
C PRO A 82 -46.20 -12.79 -8.40
N ASN A 83 -45.36 -13.45 -9.20
CA ASN A 83 -45.63 -14.80 -9.70
C ASN A 83 -45.62 -15.84 -8.59
N ARG A 84 -44.78 -15.63 -7.58
CA ARG A 84 -44.71 -16.46 -6.39
C ARG A 84 -44.34 -15.61 -5.20
N TYR A 85 -45.11 -15.74 -4.13
CA TYR A 85 -44.91 -15.01 -2.89
C TYR A 85 -44.50 -15.97 -1.78
N LEU A 86 -43.41 -15.66 -1.07
CA LEU A 86 -42.85 -16.45 0.02
C LEU A 86 -42.96 -15.67 1.34
N LEU A 87 -43.46 -16.35 2.37
CA LEU A 87 -43.49 -15.80 3.72
C LEU A 87 -42.52 -16.57 4.60
N VAL A 88 -41.56 -15.87 5.20
CA VAL A 88 -40.67 -16.43 6.22
C VAL A 88 -41.02 -15.82 7.56
N THR A 89 -41.22 -16.64 8.61
CA THR A 89 -41.57 -16.12 9.93
C THR A 89 -40.93 -16.89 11.08
N SER A 90 -40.62 -16.17 12.16
CA SER A 90 -40.16 -16.76 13.42
C SER A 90 -41.30 -17.17 14.36
N THR A 91 -42.58 -17.00 13.99
CA THR A 91 -43.72 -17.50 14.77
C THR A 91 -43.98 -18.98 14.49
N PRO A 92 -44.14 -19.86 15.51
CA PRO A 92 -44.52 -21.25 15.31
C PRO A 92 -45.86 -21.40 14.56
N LEU A 93 -45.92 -22.27 13.56
CA LEU A 93 -47.08 -22.43 12.68
C LEU A 93 -47.64 -23.86 12.74
N THR A 94 -48.94 -23.98 12.99
CA THR A 94 -49.68 -25.23 12.78
C THR A 94 -50.17 -25.34 11.32
N PRO A 95 -50.55 -26.53 10.84
CA PRO A 95 -51.14 -26.68 9.51
C PRO A 95 -52.40 -25.82 9.31
N ALA A 96 -53.22 -25.63 10.35
CA ALA A 96 -54.37 -24.74 10.32
C ALA A 96 -53.97 -23.26 10.18
N ASN A 97 -52.89 -22.85 10.85
CA ASN A 97 -52.34 -21.50 10.75
C ASN A 97 -51.78 -21.21 9.34
N LYS A 98 -51.08 -22.17 8.72
CA LYS A 98 -50.58 -22.05 7.34
C LYS A 98 -51.73 -21.86 6.33
N ARG A 99 -52.81 -22.64 6.46
CA ARG A 99 -54.03 -22.48 5.63
C ARG A 99 -54.68 -21.10 5.80
N ALA A 100 -54.81 -20.64 7.04
CA ALA A 100 -55.38 -19.32 7.32
C ALA A 100 -54.52 -18.18 6.76
N LEU A 101 -53.18 -18.31 6.74
CA LEU A 101 -52.29 -17.34 6.12
C LEU A 101 -52.37 -17.38 4.58
N GLN A 102 -52.48 -18.57 3.99
CA GLN A 102 -52.67 -18.72 2.55
C GLN A 102 -53.96 -18.02 2.08
N GLU A 103 -55.07 -18.18 2.79
CA GLU A 103 -56.33 -17.48 2.48
C GLU A 103 -56.16 -15.95 2.54
N ILE A 104 -55.38 -15.45 3.50
CA ILE A 104 -55.14 -14.01 3.68
C ILE A 104 -54.24 -13.45 2.58
N ILE A 105 -53.15 -14.14 2.25
CA ILE A 105 -52.14 -13.69 1.27
C ILE A 105 -52.65 -13.84 -0.17
N GLY A 106 -53.45 -14.88 -0.44
CA GLY A 106 -54.16 -15.05 -1.71
C GLY A 106 -53.42 -15.82 -2.79
N PRO A 107 -53.82 -15.64 -4.07
CA PRO A 107 -53.44 -16.52 -5.17
C PRO A 107 -51.94 -16.47 -5.49
N SER A 108 -51.23 -15.42 -5.07
CA SER A 108 -49.79 -15.28 -5.24
C SER A 108 -48.99 -16.26 -4.37
N LEU A 109 -49.61 -16.85 -3.33
CA LEU A 109 -49.03 -17.92 -2.52
C LEU A 109 -49.48 -19.28 -3.07
N LEU A 110 -48.60 -19.93 -3.83
CA LEU A 110 -48.93 -21.09 -4.65
C LEU A 110 -49.20 -22.34 -3.80
N SER A 111 -48.48 -22.50 -2.70
CA SER A 111 -48.63 -23.65 -1.80
C SER A 111 -48.37 -23.27 -0.34
N PRO A 112 -48.99 -23.94 0.65
CA PRO A 112 -48.58 -23.82 2.06
C PRO A 112 -47.08 -24.04 2.31
N GLY A 113 -46.39 -24.73 1.39
CA GLY A 113 -44.93 -24.91 1.41
C GLY A 113 -44.13 -23.63 1.14
N ASP A 114 -44.76 -22.57 0.62
CA ASP A 114 -44.15 -21.25 0.44
C ASP A 114 -44.10 -20.43 1.75
N ILE A 115 -44.61 -21.01 2.85
CA ILE A 115 -44.55 -20.43 4.20
C ILE A 115 -43.50 -21.20 5.01
N PHE A 116 -42.38 -20.54 5.29
CA PHE A 116 -41.30 -21.06 6.13
C PHE A 116 -41.50 -20.63 7.58
N GLY A 117 -41.80 -21.60 8.45
CA GLY A 117 -41.84 -21.39 9.90
C GLY A 117 -40.51 -21.71 10.58
N PRO A 118 -40.44 -21.56 11.91
CA PRO A 118 -39.22 -21.85 12.69
C PRO A 118 -38.67 -23.27 12.52
N ASP A 119 -39.55 -24.28 12.40
CA ASP A 119 -39.14 -25.67 12.20
C ASP A 119 -38.51 -25.89 10.81
N ASP A 120 -39.07 -25.21 9.80
CA ASP A 120 -38.54 -25.21 8.43
C ASP A 120 -37.16 -24.53 8.41
N LEU A 121 -37.04 -23.36 9.05
CA LEU A 121 -35.78 -22.61 9.16
C LEU A 121 -34.69 -23.39 9.91
N ASN A 122 -35.03 -24.06 11.01
CA ASN A 122 -34.11 -24.92 11.74
C ASN A 122 -33.67 -26.16 10.94
N SER A 123 -34.54 -26.66 10.06
CA SER A 123 -34.19 -27.75 9.16
C SER A 123 -33.26 -27.27 8.04
N LEU A 124 -33.47 -26.07 7.51
CA LEU A 124 -32.59 -25.44 6.53
C LEU A 124 -31.22 -25.09 7.11
N LEU A 125 -31.14 -24.63 8.36
CA LEU A 125 -29.86 -24.40 9.04
C LEU A 125 -29.06 -25.69 9.21
N ARG A 126 -29.72 -26.81 9.54
CA ARG A 126 -29.08 -28.13 9.58
C ARG A 126 -28.58 -28.59 8.21
N ALA A 127 -29.27 -28.22 7.13
CA ALA A 127 -28.88 -28.55 5.77
C ALA A 127 -27.75 -27.64 5.23
N TYR A 128 -27.65 -26.40 5.74
CA TYR A 128 -26.69 -25.38 5.29
C TYR A 128 -25.85 -24.82 6.46
N PRO A 129 -24.87 -25.61 6.98
CA PRO A 129 -24.03 -25.19 8.13
C PRO A 129 -23.13 -23.99 7.83
N ASP A 130 -22.87 -23.70 6.56
CA ASP A 130 -22.14 -22.52 6.09
C ASP A 130 -22.92 -21.22 6.35
N ILE A 131 -24.24 -21.22 6.12
CA ILE A 131 -25.12 -20.09 6.42
C ILE A 131 -25.18 -19.89 7.95
N GLU A 132 -25.32 -20.96 8.72
CA GLU A 132 -25.28 -20.90 10.19
C GLU A 132 -24.00 -20.19 10.69
N LYS A 133 -22.83 -20.55 10.13
CA LYS A 133 -21.55 -19.91 10.48
C LYS A 133 -21.46 -18.44 10.07
N ALA A 134 -22.06 -18.06 8.94
CA ALA A 134 -22.05 -16.70 8.42
C ALA A 134 -22.90 -15.71 9.23
N HIS A 135 -23.82 -16.20 10.08
CA HIS A 135 -24.67 -15.37 10.94
C HIS A 135 -24.26 -15.52 12.42
N PRO A 136 -23.19 -14.86 12.89
CA PRO A 136 -22.65 -15.07 14.23
C PRO A 136 -23.60 -14.66 15.36
N LYS A 137 -24.51 -13.71 15.11
CA LYS A 137 -25.55 -13.30 16.08
C LYS A 137 -26.53 -14.42 16.44
N LEU A 138 -26.59 -15.47 15.62
CA LEU A 138 -27.47 -16.62 15.78
C LEU A 138 -26.94 -17.58 16.86
N TRP A 139 -25.61 -17.67 17.00
CA TRP A 139 -24.94 -18.62 17.91
C TRP A 139 -23.97 -17.99 18.91
N MET A 140 -23.78 -16.66 18.89
CA MET A 140 -22.95 -15.93 19.87
C MET A 140 -23.36 -16.20 21.33
N GLY A 141 -24.63 -16.53 21.58
CA GLY A 141 -25.11 -16.94 22.91
C GLY A 141 -24.94 -18.43 23.25
N SER A 142 -24.43 -19.25 22.31
CA SER A 142 -24.26 -20.69 22.47
C SER A 142 -22.77 -21.03 22.54
N THR A 143 -22.28 -21.26 23.76
CA THR A 143 -20.88 -21.64 24.03
C THR A 143 -20.44 -22.87 23.23
N ALA A 144 -21.35 -23.82 23.02
CA ALA A 144 -21.07 -25.05 22.26
C ALA A 144 -20.80 -24.81 20.77
N VAL A 145 -21.49 -23.85 20.14
CA VAL A 145 -21.23 -23.50 18.72
C VAL A 145 -19.96 -22.68 18.61
N MET A 146 -19.74 -21.74 19.55
CA MET A 146 -18.52 -20.96 19.62
C MET A 146 -17.30 -21.88 19.77
N GLU A 147 -17.35 -22.88 20.66
CA GLU A 147 -16.30 -23.90 20.76
C GLU A 147 -16.10 -24.67 19.47
N SER A 148 -17.17 -25.09 18.77
CA SER A 148 -17.03 -25.83 17.50
C SER A 148 -16.45 -24.99 16.37
N VAL A 149 -16.82 -23.71 16.28
CA VAL A 149 -16.31 -22.78 15.26
C VAL A 149 -14.85 -22.44 15.57
N LEU A 150 -14.54 -22.11 16.83
CA LEU A 150 -13.18 -21.87 17.29
C LEU A 150 -12.30 -23.10 17.06
N THR A 151 -12.79 -24.29 17.39
CA THR A 151 -12.09 -25.56 17.16
C THR A 151 -11.86 -25.81 15.67
N SER A 152 -12.85 -25.59 14.81
CA SER A 152 -12.68 -25.76 13.35
C SER A 152 -11.74 -24.72 12.74
N VAL A 153 -11.70 -23.50 13.30
CA VAL A 153 -10.76 -22.45 12.89
C VAL A 153 -9.34 -22.79 13.36
N ILE A 154 -9.18 -23.33 14.56
CA ILE A 154 -7.91 -23.85 15.10
C ILE A 154 -7.41 -25.06 14.29
N GLU A 155 -8.30 -25.95 13.87
CA GLU A 155 -7.98 -27.10 13.00
C GLU A 155 -7.59 -26.65 11.59
N LYS A 156 -8.33 -25.72 10.98
CA LYS A 156 -8.01 -25.17 9.65
C LYS A 156 -6.77 -24.28 9.63
N SER A 157 -6.43 -23.65 10.76
CA SER A 157 -5.21 -22.84 10.89
C SER A 157 -3.96 -23.67 11.22
N GLY A 158 -4.07 -25.01 11.31
CA GLY A 158 -2.94 -25.89 11.58
C GLY A 158 -2.39 -25.76 13.00
N LEU A 159 -3.14 -25.17 13.93
CA LEU A 159 -2.74 -24.98 15.33
C LEU A 159 -2.97 -26.24 16.18
N ARG A 160 -3.69 -27.24 15.66
CA ARG A 160 -3.74 -28.59 16.22
C ARG A 160 -2.85 -29.52 15.40
N SER A 161 -1.66 -29.82 15.92
CA SER A 161 -1.03 -31.10 15.58
C SER A 161 -1.91 -32.20 16.16
N GLU A 162 -2.38 -33.14 15.33
CA GLU A 162 -3.07 -34.36 15.80
C GLU A 162 -2.17 -35.31 16.59
N GLN A 163 -0.88 -34.97 16.75
CA GLN A 163 0.00 -35.64 17.69
C GLN A 163 0.08 -34.81 18.97
N PRO A 164 -0.16 -35.42 20.16
CA PRO A 164 0.20 -34.76 21.40
C PRO A 164 1.68 -34.41 21.34
N PRO A 165 2.11 -33.26 21.91
CA PRO A 165 3.52 -33.00 22.12
C PRO A 165 4.17 -34.23 22.74
N GLU A 166 5.35 -34.65 22.27
CA GLU A 166 6.06 -35.84 22.81
C GLU A 166 6.11 -35.83 24.35
N SER A 167 6.15 -34.64 24.96
CA SER A 167 6.12 -34.40 26.40
C SER A 167 4.84 -34.83 27.14
N LEU A 168 3.67 -34.87 26.49
CA LEU A 168 2.41 -35.35 27.09
C LEU A 168 2.22 -36.87 26.90
N SER A 169 2.78 -37.45 25.84
CA SER A 169 2.83 -38.91 25.68
C SER A 169 3.76 -39.59 26.71
N THR A 170 4.69 -38.83 27.30
CA THR A 170 5.58 -39.29 28.38
C THR A 170 4.95 -39.21 29.78
N LEU A 171 3.80 -38.53 29.94
CA LEU A 171 3.17 -38.29 31.25
C LEU A 171 2.00 -39.23 31.57
N LEU A 172 1.54 -40.04 30.61
CA LEU A 172 0.69 -41.20 30.89
C LEU A 172 1.60 -42.44 31.00
N PRO A 173 1.48 -43.25 32.06
CA PRO A 173 2.29 -44.44 32.18
C PRO A 173 1.92 -45.43 31.07
N ALA A 174 2.84 -45.69 30.15
CA ALA A 174 2.78 -46.91 29.35
C ALA A 174 2.87 -48.12 30.30
N PRO A 175 2.11 -49.19 30.05
CA PRO A 175 2.13 -50.38 30.91
C PRO A 175 3.57 -50.89 31.00
N LYS A 176 4.06 -51.10 32.23
CA LYS A 176 5.40 -51.61 32.54
C LYS A 176 5.82 -52.68 31.53
N GLN A 177 6.75 -52.34 30.64
CA GLN A 177 7.59 -53.33 29.99
C GLN A 177 8.90 -53.45 30.76
N ALA A 178 9.26 -54.70 30.98
CA ALA A 178 10.33 -55.14 31.85
C ALA A 178 11.71 -54.70 31.34
N GLU A 179 12.61 -54.63 32.31
CA GLU A 179 14.05 -54.39 32.24
C GLU A 179 14.73 -54.95 30.98
N GLY A 180 15.52 -54.12 30.30
CA GLY A 180 16.45 -54.57 29.25
C GLY A 180 17.07 -53.44 28.43
N GLU A 181 18.39 -53.31 28.53
CA GLU A 181 19.35 -52.68 27.60
C GLU A 181 19.54 -51.14 27.63
N ALA A 182 20.71 -50.75 28.13
CA ALA A 182 21.26 -49.41 28.10
C ALA A 182 21.86 -49.10 26.71
N ALA A 183 21.27 -48.14 26.00
CA ALA A 183 21.88 -47.50 24.82
C ALA A 183 22.81 -46.35 25.26
N SER A 184 24.00 -46.27 24.67
CA SER A 184 24.95 -45.16 24.83
C SER A 184 24.33 -43.81 24.42
N PRO A 185 24.57 -42.70 25.14
CA PRO A 185 23.95 -41.41 24.84
C PRO A 185 24.46 -40.86 23.51
N GLU A 186 23.56 -40.62 22.54
CA GLU A 186 23.87 -39.89 21.31
C GLU A 186 24.28 -38.45 21.67
N GLU A 187 25.47 -38.02 21.22
CA GLU A 187 25.93 -36.64 21.40
C GLU A 187 25.03 -35.68 20.63
N ILE A 188 24.35 -34.78 21.36
CA ILE A 188 23.47 -33.77 20.77
C ILE A 188 24.34 -32.76 19.99
N PRO A 189 24.05 -32.50 18.69
CA PRO A 189 24.87 -31.60 17.90
C PRO A 189 24.74 -30.14 18.36
N ARG A 190 25.86 -29.40 18.33
CA ARG A 190 25.90 -27.94 18.51
C ARG A 190 25.39 -27.26 17.24
N ASP A 191 24.12 -26.88 17.25
CA ASP A 191 23.40 -26.34 16.09
C ASP A 191 22.86 -24.92 16.32
N THR A 192 23.07 -24.33 17.50
CA THR A 192 22.33 -23.14 17.95
C THR A 192 23.23 -21.92 18.08
N ILE A 193 22.85 -20.81 17.46
CA ILE A 193 23.46 -19.50 17.72
C ILE A 193 22.86 -18.94 19.02
N PHE A 194 23.70 -18.70 20.02
CA PHE A 194 23.28 -18.13 21.29
C PHE A 194 23.50 -16.61 21.29
N ILE A 195 22.53 -15.83 21.77
CA ILE A 195 22.69 -14.37 21.92
C ILE A 195 22.78 -14.05 23.42
N ILE A 196 23.94 -13.56 23.86
CA ILE A 196 24.13 -12.99 25.20
C ILE A 196 23.74 -11.51 25.13
N LYS A 197 22.81 -11.11 26.00
CA LYS A 197 22.25 -9.76 26.05
C LYS A 197 21.81 -9.39 27.47
N SER A 198 21.68 -8.10 27.77
CA SER A 198 21.12 -7.62 29.03
C SER A 198 19.64 -7.24 28.86
N SER A 199 18.78 -7.74 29.75
CA SER A 199 17.34 -7.48 29.76
C SER A 199 17.00 -6.36 30.75
N PRO A 200 16.16 -5.36 30.40
CA PRO A 200 15.41 -5.24 29.15
C PRO A 200 16.13 -4.45 28.04
N ARG A 201 17.33 -3.92 28.29
CA ARG A 201 18.01 -2.95 27.41
C ARG A 201 18.16 -3.44 25.97
N ASP A 202 18.68 -4.65 25.82
CA ASP A 202 19.04 -5.22 24.52
C ASP A 202 17.89 -6.03 23.90
N ASP A 203 16.71 -6.03 24.53
CA ASP A 203 15.55 -6.80 24.06
C ASP A 203 15.12 -6.36 22.66
N GLU A 204 15.03 -5.05 22.41
CA GLU A 204 14.60 -4.53 21.11
C GLU A 204 15.54 -4.99 19.98
N PHE A 205 16.84 -4.84 20.19
CA PHE A 205 17.85 -5.28 19.25
C PHE A 205 17.79 -6.80 19.02
N THR A 206 17.63 -7.57 20.09
CA THR A 206 17.60 -9.04 20.03
C THR A 206 16.34 -9.57 19.36
N ILE A 207 15.18 -8.98 19.66
CA ILE A 207 13.89 -9.25 19.00
C ILE A 207 13.94 -8.85 17.52
N TRP A 208 14.76 -7.86 17.15
CA TRP A 208 15.00 -7.51 15.75
C TRP A 208 15.94 -8.47 15.03
N LEU A 209 17.04 -8.90 15.68
CA LEU A 209 18.11 -9.68 15.08
C LEU A 209 17.75 -11.16 14.93
N ALA A 210 17.27 -11.79 16.00
CA ALA A 210 17.08 -13.24 16.06
C ALA A 210 16.09 -13.77 14.99
N PRO A 211 14.92 -13.13 14.74
CA PRO A 211 14.03 -13.56 13.66
C PRO A 211 14.64 -13.46 12.27
N LYS A 212 15.59 -12.55 12.04
CA LYS A 212 16.29 -12.43 10.75
C LYS A 212 17.31 -13.53 10.55
N LEU A 213 18.02 -13.91 11.62
CA LEU A 213 18.89 -15.09 11.60
C LEU A 213 18.06 -16.37 11.40
N GLN A 214 16.91 -16.50 12.08
CA GLN A 214 15.97 -17.61 11.88
C GLN A 214 15.45 -17.69 10.45
N ALA A 215 15.11 -16.55 9.83
CA ALA A 215 14.69 -16.48 8.44
C ALA A 215 15.77 -16.96 7.45
N GLU A 216 17.04 -16.83 7.80
CA GLU A 216 18.19 -17.33 7.02
C GLU A 216 18.49 -18.82 7.27
N GLY A 217 17.67 -19.50 8.10
CA GLY A 217 17.75 -20.91 8.42
C GLY A 217 18.61 -21.23 9.65
N TYR A 218 19.07 -20.24 10.41
CA TYR A 218 19.83 -20.47 11.64
C TYR A 218 18.90 -20.78 12.82
N ARG A 219 19.31 -21.72 13.68
CA ARG A 219 18.66 -21.89 14.98
C ARG A 219 19.23 -20.86 15.96
N VAL A 220 18.36 -20.12 16.64
CA VAL A 220 18.77 -19.04 17.54
C VAL A 220 18.18 -19.27 18.92
N PHE A 221 19.00 -19.08 19.94
CA PHE A 221 18.58 -19.00 21.34
C PHE A 221 18.82 -17.58 21.85
N ALA A 222 17.76 -16.98 22.37
CA ALA A 222 17.80 -15.79 23.21
C ALA A 222 16.77 -15.99 24.32
N ASP A 223 17.11 -15.60 25.55
CA ASP A 223 16.25 -15.72 26.73
C ASP A 223 14.83 -15.17 26.49
N ILE A 224 14.70 -13.96 25.94
CA ILE A 224 13.43 -13.25 25.68
C ILE A 224 12.54 -13.95 24.64
N LEU A 225 13.11 -14.82 23.81
CA LEU A 225 12.40 -15.56 22.78
C LEU A 225 12.14 -17.02 23.18
N THR A 226 13.03 -17.60 23.97
CA THR A 226 13.06 -19.05 24.18
C THR A 226 12.52 -19.47 25.53
N LEU A 227 12.78 -18.70 26.58
CA LEU A 227 12.36 -19.06 27.94
C LEU A 227 10.87 -18.81 28.14
N GLN A 228 10.23 -19.69 28.90
CA GLN A 228 8.82 -19.61 29.25
C GLN A 228 8.64 -19.35 30.75
N PRO A 229 7.51 -18.76 31.17
CA PRO A 229 7.18 -18.64 32.58
C PRO A 229 7.24 -20.02 33.28
N GLY A 230 8.00 -20.10 34.37
CA GLY A 230 8.24 -21.34 35.11
C GLY A 230 9.58 -22.02 34.81
N ASP A 231 10.30 -21.59 33.77
CA ASP A 231 11.66 -22.08 33.51
C ASP A 231 12.64 -21.67 34.62
N ARG A 232 13.52 -22.59 34.98
CA ARG A 232 14.73 -22.27 35.76
C ARG A 232 15.75 -21.64 34.81
N TRP A 233 15.55 -20.37 34.50
CA TRP A 233 16.27 -19.62 33.46
C TRP A 233 17.79 -19.85 33.42
N ARG A 234 18.49 -19.74 34.57
CA ARG A 234 19.95 -19.99 34.67
C ARG A 234 20.34 -21.39 34.21
N ARG A 235 19.56 -22.41 34.59
CA ARG A 235 19.80 -23.80 34.17
C ARG A 235 19.64 -23.97 32.66
N GLN A 236 18.59 -23.37 32.09
CA GLN A 236 18.32 -23.46 30.65
C GLN A 236 19.40 -22.74 29.83
N ILE A 237 19.81 -21.54 30.28
CA ILE A 237 20.92 -20.77 29.68
C ILE A 237 22.21 -21.59 29.70
N ASN A 238 22.58 -22.13 30.86
CA ASN A 238 23.82 -22.91 30.98
C ASN A 238 23.80 -24.15 30.09
N ILE A 239 22.69 -24.89 30.04
CA ILE A 239 22.56 -26.07 29.17
C ILE A 239 22.70 -25.66 27.69
N ALA A 240 22.01 -24.60 27.27
CA ALA A 240 22.06 -24.13 25.89
C ALA A 240 23.47 -23.66 25.51
N LEU A 241 24.12 -22.88 26.37
CA LEU A 241 25.46 -22.36 26.15
C LEU A 241 26.52 -23.47 26.14
N GLN A 242 26.47 -24.36 27.13
CA GLN A 242 27.47 -25.42 27.30
C GLN A 242 27.32 -26.58 26.32
N HIS A 243 26.11 -26.93 25.87
CA HIS A 243 25.91 -28.14 25.08
C HIS A 243 25.33 -27.91 23.68
N ARG A 244 24.68 -26.77 23.40
CA ARG A 244 23.98 -26.52 22.13
C ARG A 244 24.59 -25.40 21.30
N ALA A 245 25.26 -24.45 21.94
CA ALA A 245 25.80 -23.28 21.26
C ALA A 245 26.91 -23.69 20.26
N VAL A 246 26.74 -23.27 19.01
CA VAL A 246 27.74 -23.38 17.94
C VAL A 246 28.50 -22.07 17.74
N LYS A 247 27.83 -20.94 18.01
CA LYS A 247 28.39 -19.59 18.08
C LYS A 247 27.66 -18.79 19.14
N VAL A 248 28.36 -17.86 19.77
CA VAL A 248 27.82 -16.96 20.77
C VAL A 248 27.97 -15.53 20.28
N LEU A 249 26.85 -14.86 20.04
CA LEU A 249 26.81 -13.44 19.70
C LEU A 249 26.64 -12.63 20.99
N VAL A 250 27.52 -11.65 21.22
CA VAL A 250 27.50 -10.86 22.45
C VAL A 250 27.09 -9.43 22.13
N CYS A 251 25.94 -8.97 22.65
CA CYS A 251 25.56 -7.55 22.55
C CYS A 251 26.54 -6.68 23.33
N CYS A 252 27.15 -5.69 22.66
CA CYS A 252 28.22 -4.88 23.24
C CYS A 252 27.85 -3.39 23.30
N CYS A 253 27.62 -2.92 24.52
CA CYS A 253 27.74 -1.52 24.97
C CYS A 253 28.31 -1.53 26.40
N ASN A 254 28.67 -0.37 26.98
CA ASN A 254 29.26 -0.35 28.31
C ASN A 254 28.30 -0.88 29.38
N GLU A 255 27.03 -0.47 29.34
CA GLU A 255 26.00 -0.85 30.30
C GLU A 255 25.68 -2.35 30.25
N THR A 256 25.55 -2.94 29.05
CA THR A 256 25.35 -4.40 28.89
C THR A 256 26.52 -5.18 29.50
N LEU A 257 27.74 -4.68 29.38
CA LEU A 257 28.91 -5.33 29.93
C LEU A 257 29.09 -5.09 31.43
N GLU A 258 28.33 -4.22 32.06
CA GLU A 258 28.29 -4.04 33.52
C GLU A 258 27.36 -5.04 34.21
N ASP A 259 26.47 -5.70 33.47
CA ASP A 259 25.56 -6.74 33.98
C ASP A 259 26.34 -8.00 34.40
N GLU A 260 26.24 -8.37 35.68
CA GLU A 260 26.92 -9.54 36.24
C GLU A 260 26.53 -10.84 35.55
N ASN A 261 25.26 -11.01 35.17
CA ASN A 261 24.80 -12.23 34.51
C ASN A 261 25.42 -12.36 33.10
N VAL A 262 25.53 -11.24 32.39
CA VAL A 262 26.20 -11.18 31.09
C VAL A 262 27.68 -11.52 31.24
N GLN A 263 28.36 -11.01 32.27
CA GLN A 263 29.76 -11.36 32.52
C GLN A 263 29.95 -12.85 32.85
N GLU A 264 29.06 -13.44 33.65
CA GLU A 264 29.09 -14.87 33.93
C GLU A 264 28.84 -15.70 32.66
N ASP A 265 27.87 -15.32 31.83
CA ASP A 265 27.59 -16.01 30.56
C ASP A 265 28.77 -15.91 29.59
N ILE A 266 29.43 -14.76 29.51
CA ILE A 266 30.66 -14.59 28.72
C ILE A 266 31.77 -15.50 29.24
N ALA A 267 31.92 -15.64 30.56
CA ALA A 267 32.93 -16.52 31.15
C ALA A 267 32.66 -17.99 30.80
N ILE A 268 31.41 -18.46 30.93
CA ILE A 268 31.02 -19.82 30.54
C ILE A 268 31.26 -20.04 29.04
N ALA A 269 30.88 -19.06 28.20
CA ALA A 269 31.11 -19.15 26.75
C ALA A 269 32.60 -19.22 26.39
N ALA A 270 33.46 -18.52 27.12
CA ALA A 270 34.91 -18.57 26.93
C ALA A 270 35.49 -19.95 27.29
N GLU A 271 35.05 -20.56 28.39
CA GLU A 271 35.43 -21.94 28.74
C GLU A 271 34.97 -22.94 27.67
N VAL A 272 33.75 -22.76 27.15
CA VAL A 272 33.23 -23.59 26.05
C VAL A 272 34.07 -23.41 24.78
N ALA A 273 34.51 -22.19 24.48
CA ALA A 273 35.36 -21.89 23.32
C ALA A 273 36.69 -22.65 23.35
N GLU A 274 37.31 -22.77 24.53
CA GLU A 274 38.51 -23.59 24.74
C GLU A 274 38.22 -25.08 24.56
N PHE A 275 37.10 -25.56 25.10
CA PHE A 275 36.70 -26.97 24.99
C PHE A 275 36.43 -27.40 23.54
N VAL A 276 35.79 -26.54 22.74
CA VAL A 276 35.48 -26.83 21.32
C VAL A 276 36.60 -26.43 20.35
N ASP A 277 37.71 -25.89 20.86
CA ASP A 277 38.86 -25.37 20.09
C ASP A 277 38.45 -24.39 18.98
N ASP A 278 37.62 -23.40 19.32
CA ASP A 278 37.16 -22.38 18.38
C ASP A 278 37.44 -20.96 18.89
N ALA A 279 38.57 -20.39 18.45
CA ALA A 279 38.97 -19.03 18.76
C ALA A 279 37.98 -17.94 18.28
N ARG A 280 37.01 -18.29 17.41
CA ARG A 280 35.95 -17.39 16.93
C ARG A 280 34.57 -17.80 17.45
N PHE A 281 34.51 -18.53 18.56
CA PHE A 281 33.25 -18.98 19.15
C PHE A 281 32.39 -17.80 19.61
N LEU A 282 33.00 -16.81 20.27
CA LEU A 282 32.35 -15.55 20.65
C LEU A 282 32.52 -14.49 19.55
N ILE A 283 31.42 -13.84 19.16
CA ILE A 283 31.38 -12.78 18.15
C ILE A 283 30.78 -11.52 18.81
N PRO A 284 31.59 -10.48 19.09
CA PRO A 284 31.08 -9.22 19.62
C PRO A 284 30.20 -8.48 18.60
N LEU A 285 29.01 -8.05 19.01
CA LEU A 285 28.12 -7.19 18.24
C LEU A 285 28.17 -5.77 18.82
N ARG A 286 28.86 -4.86 18.14
CA ARG A 286 29.04 -3.49 18.61
C ARG A 286 27.77 -2.67 18.36
N LEU A 287 26.97 -2.45 19.41
CA LEU A 287 25.78 -1.60 19.38
C LEU A 287 26.13 -0.13 19.64
N GLU A 288 27.10 0.11 20.52
CA GLU A 288 27.64 1.41 20.92
C GLU A 288 29.15 1.28 21.19
N PRO A 289 29.91 2.37 21.44
CA PRO A 289 31.25 2.25 22.01
C PRO A 289 31.23 1.44 23.32
N TYR A 290 32.12 0.44 23.43
CA TYR A 290 32.16 -0.48 24.57
C TYR A 290 33.59 -0.74 25.04
N ARG A 291 33.74 -1.07 26.32
CA ARG A 291 35.00 -1.51 26.93
C ARG A 291 35.42 -2.90 26.42
N LYS A 292 36.73 -3.18 26.39
CA LYS A 292 37.22 -4.51 25.99
C LYS A 292 36.65 -5.61 26.90
N ILE A 293 36.18 -6.68 26.28
CA ILE A 293 35.70 -7.88 26.98
C ILE A 293 36.90 -8.72 27.39
N LYS A 294 36.93 -9.21 28.62
CA LYS A 294 38.01 -10.06 29.13
C LYS A 294 38.06 -11.37 28.33
N GLY A 295 39.24 -11.80 27.88
CA GLY A 295 39.43 -13.02 27.09
C GLY A 295 39.26 -12.87 25.58
N ILE A 296 38.50 -11.88 25.10
CA ILE A 296 38.28 -11.61 23.67
C ILE A 296 38.48 -10.13 23.29
N GLY A 297 39.30 -9.41 24.04
CA GLY A 297 39.46 -7.94 23.91
C GLY A 297 40.15 -7.46 22.64
N ASP A 298 40.69 -8.38 21.84
CA ASP A 298 41.29 -8.20 20.52
C ASP A 298 40.42 -8.76 19.38
N ALA A 299 39.27 -9.37 19.70
CA ALA A 299 38.33 -9.86 18.70
C ALA A 299 37.70 -8.69 17.92
N LEU A 300 37.62 -8.85 16.60
CA LEU A 300 36.94 -7.89 15.72
C LEU A 300 35.42 -8.01 15.89
N ALA A 301 34.79 -6.90 16.29
CA ALA A 301 33.34 -6.83 16.42
C ALA A 301 32.66 -6.62 15.06
N VAL A 302 31.44 -7.15 14.94
CA VAL A 302 30.51 -6.73 13.89
C VAL A 302 29.90 -5.39 14.28
N ASP A 303 30.04 -4.38 13.42
CA ASP A 303 29.57 -3.02 13.68
C ASP A 303 28.08 -2.85 13.37
N PHE A 304 27.27 -2.57 14.39
CA PHE A 304 25.85 -2.23 14.28
C PHE A 304 25.58 -0.74 14.55
N VAL A 305 26.59 0.06 14.93
CA VAL A 305 26.49 1.52 15.16
C VAL A 305 26.18 2.23 13.85
N ARG A 306 26.79 1.77 12.75
CA ARG A 306 26.53 2.25 11.39
C ARG A 306 25.20 1.75 10.83
N GLY A 307 24.35 1.14 11.64
CA GLY A 307 23.01 0.68 11.28
C GLY A 307 22.86 -0.82 11.28
N TRP A 308 21.70 -1.26 11.76
CA TRP A 308 21.49 -2.69 12.00
C TRP A 308 21.46 -3.52 10.72
N ALA A 309 20.96 -2.97 9.61
CA ALA A 309 20.95 -3.68 8.32
C ALA A 309 22.37 -3.98 7.80
N GLU A 310 23.30 -3.01 7.91
CA GLU A 310 24.69 -3.19 7.49
C GLU A 310 25.40 -4.21 8.39
N GLY A 311 25.22 -4.08 9.72
CA GLY A 311 25.74 -5.03 10.70
C GLY A 311 25.23 -6.46 10.47
N LEU A 312 23.94 -6.62 10.15
CA LEU A 312 23.36 -7.92 9.82
C LEU A 312 23.98 -8.53 8.57
N LEU A 313 24.16 -7.76 7.49
CA LEU A 313 24.79 -8.28 6.27
C LEU A 313 26.22 -8.78 6.54
N SER A 314 26.98 -8.00 7.32
CA SER A 314 28.33 -8.38 7.76
C SER A 314 28.33 -9.64 8.65
N LEU A 315 27.38 -9.73 9.59
CA LEU A 315 27.21 -10.89 10.45
C LEU A 315 26.85 -12.14 9.64
N LEU A 316 25.90 -12.05 8.70
CA LEU A 316 25.48 -13.17 7.86
C LEU A 316 26.63 -13.69 6.98
N ASP A 317 27.41 -12.80 6.38
CA ASP A 317 28.61 -13.19 5.63
C ASP A 317 29.64 -13.87 6.56
N THR A 318 29.83 -13.34 7.77
CA THR A 318 30.71 -13.93 8.79
C THR A 318 30.28 -15.34 9.18
N LEU A 319 29.01 -15.55 9.54
CA LEU A 319 28.46 -16.86 9.91
C LEU A 319 28.58 -17.88 8.76
N LYS A 320 28.34 -17.43 7.52
CA LYS A 320 28.50 -18.26 6.32
C LYS A 320 29.96 -18.67 6.10
N ARG A 321 30.91 -17.73 6.19
CA ARG A 321 32.36 -18.02 6.05
C ARG A 321 32.85 -18.96 7.15
N GLN A 322 32.31 -18.84 8.35
CA GLN A 322 32.60 -19.73 9.48
C GLN A 322 31.83 -21.06 9.43
N LYS A 323 31.08 -21.33 8.36
CA LYS A 323 30.32 -22.58 8.14
C LYS A 323 29.37 -22.94 9.28
N VAL A 324 28.75 -21.93 9.89
CA VAL A 324 27.75 -22.13 10.93
C VAL A 324 26.57 -22.93 10.35
N PRO A 325 26.13 -24.03 10.99
CA PRO A 325 25.02 -24.84 10.51
C PRO A 325 23.75 -24.02 10.31
N ARG A 326 23.08 -24.23 9.17
CA ARG A 326 21.76 -23.66 8.87
C ARG A 326 20.94 -24.63 8.02
N ASP A 327 19.64 -24.66 8.26
CA ASP A 327 18.70 -25.46 7.50
C ASP A 327 17.71 -24.54 6.74
N PRO A 328 17.97 -24.25 5.45
CA PRO A 328 17.07 -23.43 4.65
C PRO A 328 15.75 -24.13 4.32
N GLY A 329 15.65 -25.46 4.50
CA GLY A 329 14.43 -26.22 4.27
C GLY A 329 13.46 -26.20 5.45
N ARG A 330 13.94 -25.88 6.66
CA ARG A 330 13.16 -25.84 7.90
C ARG A 330 13.27 -24.49 8.61
N VAL A 331 12.84 -23.44 7.94
CA VAL A 331 12.78 -22.08 8.50
C VAL A 331 11.67 -22.00 9.57
N THR A 332 12.07 -21.85 10.83
CA THR A 332 11.13 -21.62 11.96
C THR A 332 11.40 -20.23 12.53
N ILE A 333 10.52 -19.28 12.24
CA ILE A 333 10.60 -17.90 12.75
C ILE A 333 9.66 -17.79 13.95
N ASP A 334 10.13 -17.15 15.02
CA ASP A 334 9.31 -16.87 16.20
C ASP A 334 8.00 -16.13 15.81
N PRO A 335 6.81 -16.63 16.16
CA PRO A 335 5.52 -16.02 15.82
C PRO A 335 5.37 -14.58 16.34
N ASN A 336 6.00 -14.26 17.47
CA ASN A 336 5.97 -12.92 18.07
C ASN A 336 6.68 -11.89 17.20
N TRP A 337 7.50 -12.31 16.24
CA TRP A 337 8.06 -11.40 15.23
C TRP A 337 6.98 -10.67 14.42
N GLN A 338 5.90 -11.37 14.02
CA GLN A 338 4.81 -10.73 13.31
C GLN A 338 4.10 -9.70 14.18
N VAL A 339 3.96 -9.99 15.48
CA VAL A 339 3.37 -9.08 16.47
C VAL A 339 4.28 -7.86 16.67
N PHE A 340 5.60 -8.06 16.75
CA PHE A 340 6.58 -6.97 16.85
C PHE A 340 6.53 -6.03 15.63
N ARG A 341 6.48 -6.56 14.39
CA ARG A 341 6.32 -5.73 13.18
C ARG A 341 5.05 -4.88 13.19
N ARG A 342 4.00 -5.31 13.90
CA ARG A 342 2.72 -4.59 14.02
C ARG A 342 2.71 -3.55 15.13
N ARG A 343 3.66 -3.56 16.09
CA ARG A 343 3.66 -2.61 17.23
C ARG A 343 3.75 -1.13 16.81
N GLY A 344 4.33 -0.85 15.64
CA GLY A 344 4.38 0.49 15.04
C GLY A 344 3.69 0.58 13.68
N SER A 345 2.88 -0.41 13.29
CA SER A 345 2.16 -0.32 12.02
C SER A 345 1.07 0.74 12.12
N VAL A 346 1.02 1.63 11.15
CA VAL A 346 -0.08 2.57 11.00
C VAL A 346 -1.38 1.78 10.84
N ALA A 347 -2.33 2.01 11.75
CA ALA A 347 -3.62 1.33 11.70
C ALA A 347 -4.37 1.76 10.44
N LEU A 348 -4.84 0.77 9.68
CA LEU A 348 -5.78 0.99 8.59
C LEU A 348 -7.16 1.20 9.18
N VAL A 349 -7.86 2.19 8.64
CA VAL A 349 -9.26 2.49 8.96
C VAL A 349 -10.08 2.20 7.71
N ASP A 350 -11.20 1.49 7.88
CA ASP A 350 -12.11 1.13 6.78
C ASP A 350 -13.01 2.32 6.41
N GLU A 351 -12.36 3.42 6.04
CA GLU A 351 -12.97 4.67 5.63
C GLU A 351 -12.33 5.12 4.31
N PRO A 352 -13.13 5.45 3.28
CA PRO A 352 -12.59 5.94 2.02
C PRO A 352 -11.81 7.25 2.18
N GLU A 353 -10.61 7.32 1.62
CA GLU A 353 -9.77 8.52 1.62
C GLU A 353 -9.65 9.10 0.20
N ARG A 354 -9.86 10.41 0.08
CA ARG A 354 -9.61 11.13 -1.17
C ARG A 354 -8.15 11.55 -1.26
N LEU A 355 -7.46 11.02 -2.27
CA LEU A 355 -6.05 11.28 -2.54
C LEU A 355 -5.89 12.21 -3.74
N THR A 356 -5.02 13.20 -3.61
CA THR A 356 -4.65 14.08 -4.73
C THR A 356 -3.39 13.57 -5.40
N SER A 357 -3.46 13.40 -6.71
CA SER A 357 -2.30 12.99 -7.50
C SER A 357 -1.41 14.16 -7.89
N ASN A 358 -0.29 13.85 -8.52
CA ASN A 358 0.53 14.79 -9.27
C ASN A 358 0.21 14.75 -10.78
N TRP A 359 -1.00 14.33 -11.17
CA TRP A 359 -1.37 14.13 -12.58
C TRP A 359 -2.33 15.23 -13.03
N LEU A 360 -2.00 15.89 -14.14
CA LEU A 360 -2.89 16.82 -14.82
C LEU A 360 -3.55 16.11 -16.00
N ARG A 361 -4.87 16.01 -15.99
CA ARG A 361 -5.62 15.35 -17.06
C ARG A 361 -5.51 16.16 -18.36
N ILE A 362 -5.30 15.47 -19.47
CA ILE A 362 -5.51 16.07 -20.79
C ILE A 362 -7.00 15.97 -21.12
N THR A 363 -7.67 17.11 -21.30
CA THR A 363 -9.10 17.19 -21.61
C THR A 363 -9.38 17.33 -23.10
N GLU A 364 -8.52 18.05 -23.83
CA GLU A 364 -8.67 18.26 -25.27
C GLU A 364 -7.32 18.04 -25.97
N ILE A 365 -7.36 17.33 -27.10
CA ILE A 365 -6.23 17.12 -28.02
C ILE A 365 -6.70 17.34 -29.46
N PRO A 366 -5.81 17.74 -30.38
CA PRO A 366 -6.12 17.71 -31.80
C PRO A 366 -6.48 16.28 -32.25
N GLY A 367 -7.49 16.14 -33.11
CA GLY A 367 -7.97 14.83 -33.57
C GLY A 367 -6.97 14.10 -34.50
N ALA A 368 -6.08 14.84 -35.15
CA ALA A 368 -5.10 14.27 -36.08
C ALA A 368 -3.75 14.98 -36.01
N ILE A 369 -2.72 14.27 -36.49
CA ILE A 369 -1.40 14.80 -36.82
C ILE A 369 -1.16 14.67 -38.31
N LEU A 370 -0.57 15.70 -38.92
CA LEU A 370 -0.38 15.77 -40.37
C LEU A 370 1.04 15.39 -40.75
N TYR A 371 1.17 14.55 -41.78
CA TYR A 371 2.44 14.21 -42.40
C TYR A 371 2.63 14.98 -43.71
N TYR A 372 3.72 15.74 -43.80
CA TYR A 372 4.07 16.53 -44.97
C TYR A 372 5.27 15.94 -45.71
N GLU A 373 5.18 15.88 -47.03
CA GLU A 373 6.33 15.63 -47.90
C GLU A 373 6.52 16.77 -48.90
N ALA A 374 7.77 16.96 -49.30
CA ALA A 374 8.13 17.94 -50.32
C ALA A 374 7.53 17.57 -51.68
N SER A 375 7.02 18.56 -52.41
CA SER A 375 6.55 18.37 -53.79
C SER A 375 7.68 18.14 -54.80
N GLY A 376 8.94 18.37 -54.40
CA GLY A 376 10.13 18.24 -55.25
C GLY A 376 11.40 17.98 -54.43
N ALA A 377 12.56 18.12 -55.06
CA ALA A 377 13.85 17.95 -54.38
C ALA A 377 14.03 19.05 -53.31
N VAL A 378 14.22 18.63 -52.06
CA VAL A 378 14.44 19.54 -50.92
C VAL A 378 15.77 19.21 -50.25
N ASP A 379 16.52 20.26 -49.95
CA ASP A 379 17.75 20.17 -49.16
C ASP A 379 17.38 19.85 -47.70
N ARG A 380 17.82 18.68 -47.22
CA ARG A 380 17.57 18.21 -45.84
C ARG A 380 18.10 19.18 -44.78
N SER A 381 19.21 19.88 -45.04
CA SER A 381 19.77 20.85 -44.09
C SER A 381 18.85 22.06 -43.94
N ARG A 382 18.24 22.52 -45.04
CA ARG A 382 17.26 23.62 -45.02
C ARG A 382 15.97 23.21 -44.32
N LEU A 383 15.47 22.01 -44.58
CA LEU A 383 14.30 21.47 -43.89
C LEU A 383 14.56 21.39 -42.38
N GLN A 384 15.70 20.85 -41.95
CA GLN A 384 16.03 20.76 -40.53
C GLN A 384 16.10 22.15 -39.88
N LYS A 385 16.73 23.14 -40.53
CA LYS A 385 16.76 24.52 -40.04
C LYS A 385 15.37 25.13 -39.91
N ALA A 386 14.47 24.87 -40.86
CA ALA A 386 13.08 25.35 -40.77
C ALA A 386 12.33 24.69 -39.61
N LEU A 387 12.51 23.37 -39.40
CA LEU A 387 11.95 22.66 -38.26
C LEU A 387 12.48 23.19 -36.91
N ASP A 388 13.77 23.51 -36.84
CA ASP A 388 14.40 24.05 -35.62
C ASP A 388 13.95 25.49 -35.33
N ALA A 389 13.68 26.28 -36.37
CA ALA A 389 13.17 27.64 -36.26
C ALA A 389 11.65 27.71 -36.02
N PHE A 390 10.92 26.63 -36.30
CA PHE A 390 9.48 26.60 -36.14
C PHE A 390 9.08 26.66 -34.66
N ALA A 391 8.21 27.61 -34.31
CA ALA A 391 7.83 27.88 -32.93
C ALA A 391 7.04 26.74 -32.28
N PHE A 392 6.44 25.86 -33.09
CA PHE A 392 5.56 24.79 -32.65
C PHE A 392 6.18 23.41 -32.84
N PRO A 393 5.69 22.37 -32.14
CA PRO A 393 6.27 21.04 -32.25
C PRO A 393 6.13 20.45 -33.66
N ALA A 394 7.27 20.32 -34.34
CA ALA A 394 7.42 19.53 -35.55
C ALA A 394 8.60 18.56 -35.41
N ALA A 395 8.55 17.45 -36.15
CA ALA A 395 9.61 16.45 -36.12
C ALA A 395 9.80 15.77 -37.47
N LEU A 396 11.06 15.56 -37.84
CA LEU A 396 11.43 14.89 -39.08
C LEU A 396 11.02 13.41 -39.04
N MET A 397 10.41 12.91 -40.10
CA MET A 397 9.94 11.54 -40.21
C MET A 397 10.02 11.05 -41.66
N GLY A 398 10.84 10.02 -41.91
CA GLY A 398 11.09 9.54 -43.27
C GLY A 398 11.75 10.60 -44.15
N GLN A 399 11.12 10.94 -45.28
CA GLN A 399 11.56 11.99 -46.21
C GLN A 399 10.91 13.35 -45.96
N GLY A 400 10.03 13.42 -44.96
CA GLY A 400 9.20 14.57 -44.66
C GLY A 400 9.23 14.89 -43.16
N PHE A 401 8.13 15.43 -42.66
CA PHE A 401 7.98 15.75 -41.25
C PHE A 401 6.52 15.67 -40.81
N VAL A 402 6.32 15.54 -39.50
CA VAL A 402 5.00 15.58 -38.88
C VAL A 402 4.83 16.80 -37.99
N THR A 403 3.61 17.31 -37.93
CA THR A 403 3.23 18.51 -37.16
C THR A 403 1.71 18.54 -36.95
N PHE A 404 1.24 19.37 -36.01
CA PHE A 404 -0.17 19.68 -35.84
C PHE A 404 -0.62 20.89 -36.68
N ALA A 405 0.32 21.53 -37.39
CA ALA A 405 0.07 22.73 -38.16
C ALA A 405 -0.62 22.44 -39.51
N GLN A 406 -1.59 23.29 -39.84
CA GLN A 406 -2.40 23.21 -41.05
C GLN A 406 -1.61 23.65 -42.30
N PRO A 407 -2.09 23.33 -43.53
CA PRO A 407 -1.34 23.57 -44.75
C PRO A 407 -0.93 25.04 -44.98
N ASP A 408 -1.82 25.98 -44.65
CA ASP A 408 -1.58 27.42 -44.72
C ASP A 408 -0.48 27.87 -43.74
N GLU A 409 -0.51 27.35 -42.51
CA GLU A 409 0.49 27.64 -41.48
C GLU A 409 1.89 27.12 -41.89
N ILE A 410 1.94 26.01 -42.63
CA ILE A 410 3.19 25.43 -43.14
C ILE A 410 3.70 26.14 -44.39
N GLU A 411 2.83 26.56 -45.30
CA GLU A 411 3.23 27.31 -46.50
C GLU A 411 3.97 28.60 -46.11
N ASP A 412 3.46 29.33 -45.12
CA ASP A 412 4.09 30.53 -44.60
C ASP A 412 5.42 30.22 -43.87
N ALA A 413 5.42 29.26 -42.94
CA ALA A 413 6.57 28.99 -42.09
C ALA A 413 7.75 28.29 -42.81
N PHE A 414 7.47 27.52 -43.86
CA PHE A 414 8.47 26.71 -44.57
C PHE A 414 8.78 27.24 -45.98
N ALA A 415 8.30 28.42 -46.36
CA ALA A 415 8.50 29.03 -47.69
C ALA A 415 9.96 29.01 -48.18
N LEU A 416 10.93 29.23 -47.29
CA LEU A 416 12.36 29.21 -47.62
C LEU A 416 12.97 27.80 -47.75
N ALA A 417 12.34 26.79 -47.17
CA ALA A 417 12.78 25.40 -47.21
C ALA A 417 12.25 24.66 -48.43
N GLY A 418 11.04 25.00 -48.90
CA GLY A 418 10.43 24.44 -50.09
C GLY A 418 8.91 24.37 -50.00
N LYS A 419 8.29 23.77 -51.02
CA LYS A 419 6.84 23.53 -51.04
C LYS A 419 6.54 22.13 -50.49
N PHE A 420 5.66 22.07 -49.50
CA PHE A 420 5.24 20.83 -48.83
C PHE A 420 3.74 20.60 -49.01
N THR A 421 3.35 19.34 -49.07
CA THR A 421 1.95 18.92 -49.22
C THR A 421 1.63 17.83 -48.22
N VAL A 422 0.41 17.86 -47.69
CA VAL A 422 -0.09 16.79 -46.80
C VAL A 422 -0.19 15.49 -47.60
N LYS A 423 0.48 14.45 -47.11
CA LYS A 423 0.40 13.10 -47.67
C LYS A 423 -0.53 12.21 -46.88
N GLU A 424 -0.47 12.32 -45.56
CA GLU A 424 -1.35 11.60 -44.65
C GLU A 424 -1.88 12.54 -43.58
N GLU A 425 -3.16 12.38 -43.26
CA GLU A 425 -3.77 12.85 -42.04
C GLU A 425 -4.00 11.64 -41.14
N ILE A 426 -3.35 11.61 -39.98
CA ILE A 426 -3.31 10.43 -39.12
C ILE A 426 -4.04 10.75 -37.84
N GLU A 427 -5.09 9.99 -37.52
CA GLU A 427 -5.82 10.13 -36.26
C GLU A 427 -4.87 9.90 -35.07
N LEU A 428 -4.87 10.84 -34.12
CA LEU A 428 -3.81 10.97 -33.13
C LEU A 428 -3.78 9.81 -32.13
N THR A 429 -4.94 9.35 -31.66
CA THR A 429 -5.01 8.27 -30.67
C THR A 429 -4.53 6.95 -31.26
N SER A 430 -4.99 6.59 -32.45
CA SER A 430 -4.54 5.44 -33.24
C SER A 430 -3.04 5.50 -33.53
N PHE A 431 -2.51 6.70 -33.87
CA PHE A 431 -1.07 6.87 -34.09
C PHE A 431 -0.26 6.51 -32.84
N ILE A 432 -0.69 6.94 -31.66
CA ILE A 432 0.00 6.65 -30.39
C ILE A 432 -0.14 5.17 -29.99
N GLU A 433 -1.32 4.58 -30.20
CA GLU A 433 -1.64 3.23 -29.72
C GLU A 433 -1.11 2.11 -30.62
N SER A 434 -1.06 2.36 -31.93
CA SER A 434 -0.78 1.34 -32.96
C SER A 434 0.34 1.74 -33.93
N GLY A 435 0.82 2.99 -33.90
CA GLY A 435 1.75 3.49 -34.90
C GLY A 435 1.05 3.79 -36.22
N HIS A 436 1.77 3.70 -37.33
CA HIS A 436 1.21 3.90 -38.66
C HIS A 436 1.90 3.06 -39.73
N GLN A 437 1.18 2.08 -40.26
CA GLN A 437 1.74 1.05 -41.15
C GLN A 437 2.25 1.60 -42.49
N LYS A 438 1.52 2.54 -43.11
CA LYS A 438 1.86 3.09 -44.44
C LYS A 438 3.19 3.84 -44.44
N LEU A 439 3.45 4.59 -43.37
CA LEU A 439 4.73 5.29 -43.13
C LEU A 439 5.76 4.40 -42.40
N LYS A 440 5.43 3.13 -42.15
CA LYS A 440 6.27 2.15 -41.43
C LYS A 440 6.74 2.65 -40.06
N VAL A 441 5.86 3.33 -39.34
CA VAL A 441 6.13 3.85 -37.99
C VAL A 441 5.57 2.86 -36.98
N GLU A 442 6.46 2.29 -36.18
CA GLU A 442 6.05 1.42 -35.07
C GLU A 442 5.40 2.24 -33.93
N LYS A 443 4.50 1.58 -33.18
CA LYS A 443 3.83 2.15 -32.00
C LYS A 443 4.77 2.92 -31.07
N GLN A 444 5.89 2.32 -30.67
CA GLN A 444 6.80 2.95 -29.70
C GLN A 444 7.42 4.23 -30.25
N VAL A 445 7.75 4.25 -31.54
CA VAL A 445 8.32 5.43 -32.21
C VAL A 445 7.28 6.55 -32.27
N ALA A 446 6.05 6.24 -32.66
CA ALA A 446 4.95 7.20 -32.70
C ALA A 446 4.66 7.79 -31.31
N ALA A 447 4.53 6.95 -30.28
CA ALA A 447 4.31 7.41 -28.91
C ALA A 447 5.47 8.31 -28.42
N ASN A 448 6.72 7.94 -28.68
CA ASN A 448 7.89 8.75 -28.30
C ASN A 448 7.93 10.11 -29.02
N LEU A 449 7.48 10.15 -30.27
CA LEU A 449 7.37 11.36 -31.07
C LEU A 449 6.37 12.34 -30.45
N ILE A 450 5.15 11.87 -30.18
CA ILE A 450 4.10 12.70 -29.56
C ILE A 450 4.50 13.11 -28.14
N HIS A 451 5.09 12.21 -27.36
CA HIS A 451 5.61 12.54 -26.04
C HIS A 451 6.62 13.70 -26.12
N THR A 452 7.52 13.67 -27.09
CA THR A 452 8.50 14.74 -27.30
C THR A 452 7.83 16.05 -27.71
N MET A 453 6.84 16.00 -28.61
CA MET A 453 6.09 17.18 -29.04
C MET A 453 5.32 17.85 -27.89
N PHE A 454 4.62 17.06 -27.09
CA PHE A 454 3.88 17.53 -25.91
C PHE A 454 4.82 18.15 -24.87
N LYS A 455 6.00 17.54 -24.68
CA LYS A 455 7.04 18.10 -23.81
C LYS A 455 7.57 19.44 -24.34
N LYS A 456 7.79 19.58 -25.66
CA LYS A 456 8.19 20.86 -26.28
C LYS A 456 7.13 21.95 -26.07
N ALA A 457 5.85 21.62 -26.23
CA ALA A 457 4.75 22.56 -25.99
C ALA A 457 4.70 23.05 -24.53
N TRP A 458 4.88 22.14 -23.56
CA TRP A 458 5.02 22.49 -22.15
C TRP A 458 6.20 23.44 -21.89
N ILE A 459 7.39 23.11 -22.42
CA ILE A 459 8.60 23.94 -22.29
C ILE A 459 8.35 25.36 -22.82
N ALA A 460 7.78 25.47 -24.03
CA ALA A 460 7.48 26.75 -24.65
C ALA A 460 6.50 27.58 -23.80
N HIS A 461 5.47 26.93 -23.24
CA HIS A 461 4.49 27.57 -22.36
C HIS A 461 5.14 28.10 -21.08
N CYS A 462 5.97 27.30 -20.40
CA CYS A 462 6.68 27.76 -19.19
C CYS A 462 7.66 28.90 -19.49
N ARG A 463 8.38 28.87 -20.62
CA ARG A 463 9.26 29.97 -21.03
C ARG A 463 8.48 31.26 -21.26
N LYS A 464 7.31 31.18 -21.92
CA LYS A 464 6.44 32.33 -22.16
C LYS A 464 5.97 32.97 -20.84
N LEU A 465 5.73 32.16 -19.81
CA LEU A 465 5.33 32.63 -18.48
C LEU A 465 6.50 33.11 -17.61
N GLY A 466 7.75 33.04 -18.09
CA GLY A 466 8.92 33.56 -17.38
C GLY A 466 9.44 32.66 -16.26
N PHE A 467 9.12 31.36 -16.28
CA PHE A 467 9.73 30.41 -15.34
C PHE A 467 11.22 30.21 -15.65
N ILE A 468 12.02 29.97 -14.61
CA ILE A 468 13.45 29.68 -14.74
C ILE A 468 13.60 28.23 -15.23
N GLU A 469 14.17 28.06 -16.41
CA GLU A 469 14.52 26.76 -16.95
C GLU A 469 15.86 26.27 -16.38
N TYR A 470 15.89 25.03 -15.90
CA TYR A 470 17.12 24.35 -15.48
C TYR A 470 17.21 22.94 -16.06
N GLN A 471 18.35 22.61 -16.65
CA GLN A 471 18.55 21.30 -17.28
C GLN A 471 19.09 20.28 -16.27
N TYR A 472 18.25 19.33 -15.86
CA TYR A 472 18.69 18.16 -15.10
C TYR A 472 19.16 17.05 -16.04
N SER A 473 19.88 16.06 -15.48
CA SER A 473 20.43 14.91 -16.23
C SER A 473 19.45 14.23 -17.19
N ASN A 474 18.16 14.17 -16.82
CA ASN A 474 17.15 13.42 -17.57
C ASN A 474 16.06 14.31 -18.22
N ALA A 475 15.95 15.59 -17.83
CA ALA A 475 14.89 16.50 -18.33
C ALA A 475 15.09 17.94 -17.84
N ALA A 476 14.54 18.91 -18.59
CA ALA A 476 14.34 20.27 -18.09
C ALA A 476 13.35 20.32 -16.92
N GLY A 477 13.62 21.17 -15.94
CA GLY A 477 12.67 21.59 -14.91
C GLY A 477 12.43 23.10 -14.99
N PHE A 478 11.25 23.52 -14.58
CA PHE A 478 10.83 24.93 -14.59
C PHE A 478 10.52 25.38 -13.18
N HIS A 479 11.16 26.46 -12.74
CA HIS A 479 11.16 26.96 -11.38
C HIS A 479 10.58 28.37 -11.30
N VAL A 480 9.93 28.67 -10.19
CA VAL A 480 9.32 29.99 -9.98
C VAL A 480 10.39 31.07 -9.93
N SER A 481 10.21 32.10 -10.74
CA SER A 481 11.13 33.24 -10.84
C SER A 481 10.85 34.32 -9.79
N PRO A 482 11.80 35.26 -9.58
CA PRO A 482 11.57 36.41 -8.71
C PRO A 482 10.38 37.30 -9.10
N ASP A 483 10.06 37.34 -10.39
CA ASP A 483 8.96 38.16 -10.91
C ASP A 483 7.60 37.51 -10.63
N GLN A 484 7.58 36.19 -10.43
CA GLN A 484 6.37 35.41 -10.15
C GLN A 484 6.08 35.28 -8.64
N ALA A 485 7.12 35.16 -7.80
CA ALA A 485 6.94 35.11 -6.35
C ALA A 485 8.14 35.72 -5.61
N GLN A 486 7.86 36.51 -4.56
CA GLN A 486 8.89 37.03 -3.68
C GLN A 486 9.41 35.96 -2.70
N ILE A 487 10.60 36.18 -2.16
CA ILE A 487 11.16 35.31 -1.11
C ILE A 487 10.25 35.37 0.13
N GLY A 488 9.81 34.21 0.61
CA GLY A 488 8.92 34.10 1.77
C GLY A 488 7.44 34.37 1.48
N GLN A 489 7.08 34.71 0.24
CA GLN A 489 5.68 34.90 -0.13
C GLN A 489 4.92 33.59 -0.06
N ARG A 490 3.80 33.59 0.68
CA ARG A 490 2.88 32.45 0.76
C ARG A 490 1.82 32.58 -0.32
N ILE A 491 1.73 31.57 -1.17
CA ILE A 491 0.75 31.51 -2.25
C ILE A 491 -0.42 30.65 -1.78
N PRO A 492 -1.65 31.17 -1.78
CA PRO A 492 -2.83 30.42 -1.39
C PRO A 492 -3.13 29.33 -2.42
N TRP A 493 -3.68 28.20 -1.98
CA TRP A 493 -4.09 27.10 -2.84
C TRP A 493 -5.21 26.28 -2.20
N GLY A 494 -6.01 25.57 -3.00
CA GLY A 494 -7.09 24.70 -2.53
C GLY A 494 -8.50 25.26 -2.77
N GLN A 495 -9.52 24.60 -2.21
CA GLN A 495 -10.93 24.97 -2.41
C GLN A 495 -11.36 26.11 -1.47
N GLN A 496 -12.40 26.85 -1.87
CA GLN A 496 -13.04 27.88 -1.03
C GLN A 496 -13.40 27.30 0.35
N GLY A 497 -12.83 27.88 1.41
CA GLY A 497 -13.12 27.54 2.80
C GLY A 497 -11.91 27.04 3.60
N GLU A 498 -10.90 26.48 2.94
CA GLU A 498 -9.66 26.06 3.61
C GLU A 498 -8.55 27.11 3.40
N ARG A 499 -8.02 27.67 4.49
CA ARG A 499 -6.88 28.59 4.42
C ARG A 499 -5.57 27.82 4.33
N ARG A 500 -5.25 27.28 3.15
CA ARG A 500 -3.95 26.65 2.87
C ARG A 500 -3.10 27.57 2.00
N SER A 501 -1.80 27.59 2.29
CA SER A 501 -0.82 28.36 1.51
C SER A 501 0.55 27.74 1.63
N SER A 502 1.40 27.91 0.62
CA SER A 502 2.78 27.43 0.64
C SER A 502 3.73 28.44 0.01
N MET A 503 4.96 28.48 0.50
CA MET A 503 6.04 29.23 -0.14
C MET A 503 6.64 28.44 -1.31
N LEU A 504 6.86 29.11 -2.44
CA LEU A 504 7.58 28.51 -3.57
C LEU A 504 9.04 28.97 -3.67
N ARG A 505 9.40 30.01 -2.91
CA ARG A 505 10.75 30.56 -2.85
C ARG A 505 11.04 31.02 -1.43
N ASN A 506 12.17 30.61 -0.85
CA ASN A 506 12.63 31.12 0.44
C ASN A 506 14.15 30.95 0.59
N VAL A 507 14.72 31.47 1.67
CA VAL A 507 16.14 31.30 2.04
C VAL A 507 16.27 30.24 3.12
N ALA A 508 17.19 29.30 2.95
CA ALA A 508 17.58 28.33 3.96
C ALA A 508 19.08 28.05 3.87
N LYS A 509 19.77 28.04 5.02
CA LYS A 509 21.23 27.77 5.11
C LYS A 509 22.06 28.60 4.11
N GLY A 510 21.75 29.90 3.96
CA GLY A 510 22.47 30.81 3.04
C GLY A 510 22.19 30.57 1.55
N HIS A 511 21.15 29.82 1.21
CA HIS A 511 20.77 29.53 -0.17
C HIS A 511 19.31 29.89 -0.41
N VAL A 512 19.03 30.55 -1.54
CA VAL A 512 17.67 30.73 -2.05
C VAL A 512 17.25 29.43 -2.71
N TRP A 513 16.20 28.80 -2.22
CA TRP A 513 15.58 27.66 -2.88
C TRP A 513 14.35 28.09 -3.66
N GLN A 514 14.14 27.45 -4.82
CA GLN A 514 13.08 27.75 -5.77
C GLN A 514 12.40 26.45 -6.19
N PHE A 515 11.13 26.32 -5.82
CA PHE A 515 10.33 25.17 -6.22
C PHE A 515 10.03 25.20 -7.71
N GLY A 516 9.98 24.03 -8.31
CA GLY A 516 9.64 23.86 -9.71
C GLY A 516 9.14 22.47 -10.02
N VAL A 517 8.80 22.24 -11.29
CA VAL A 517 8.35 20.93 -11.77
C VAL A 517 9.00 20.58 -13.10
N THR A 518 9.18 19.28 -13.32
CA THR A 518 9.31 18.70 -14.65
C THR A 518 7.98 18.04 -14.98
N ALA A 519 7.35 18.41 -16.09
CA ALA A 519 6.13 17.75 -16.55
C ALA A 519 6.47 16.65 -17.57
N ILE A 520 5.87 15.48 -17.39
CA ILE A 520 6.16 14.25 -18.15
C ILE A 520 4.84 13.76 -18.77
N PRO A 521 4.67 13.85 -20.10
CA PRO A 521 3.51 13.29 -20.77
C PRO A 521 3.40 11.78 -20.54
N ALA A 522 2.17 11.29 -20.36
CA ALA A 522 1.87 9.87 -20.26
C ALA A 522 0.53 9.59 -20.96
N PHE A 523 0.46 8.45 -21.65
CA PHE A 523 -0.73 8.06 -22.42
C PHE A 523 -1.53 6.93 -21.75
N TRP A 524 -0.98 6.29 -20.71
CA TRP A 524 -1.64 5.23 -19.93
C TRP A 524 -1.71 5.63 -18.46
N PRO A 525 -2.84 5.42 -17.74
CA PRO A 525 -4.05 4.70 -18.18
C PRO A 525 -4.98 5.52 -19.11
N PHE A 526 -4.75 6.82 -19.20
CA PHE A 526 -5.34 7.75 -20.15
C PHE A 526 -4.35 8.89 -20.37
N PHE A 527 -4.68 9.85 -21.23
CA PHE A 527 -3.76 10.93 -21.57
C PHE A 527 -3.67 11.96 -20.42
N HIS A 528 -2.48 12.14 -19.86
CA HIS A 528 -2.22 13.07 -18.76
C HIS A 528 -0.75 13.51 -18.73
N PHE A 529 -0.44 14.51 -17.91
CA PHE A 529 0.92 14.88 -17.54
C PHE A 529 1.19 14.50 -16.09
N LYS A 530 2.33 13.86 -15.83
CA LYS A 530 2.85 13.62 -14.48
C LYS A 530 3.80 14.74 -14.10
N LEU A 531 3.56 15.38 -12.96
CA LEU A 531 4.42 16.44 -12.44
C LEU A 531 5.44 15.85 -11.48
N LYS A 532 6.72 16.02 -11.79
CA LYS A 532 7.82 15.66 -10.90
C LYS A 532 8.34 16.92 -10.22
N SER A 533 8.16 17.01 -8.91
CA SER A 533 8.66 18.13 -8.10
C SER A 533 10.19 18.24 -8.18
N ARG A 534 10.66 19.48 -8.28
CA ARG A 534 12.07 19.88 -8.39
C ARG A 534 12.33 21.04 -7.43
N VAL A 535 13.59 21.20 -7.04
CA VAL A 535 14.07 22.36 -6.30
C VAL A 535 15.39 22.79 -6.92
N LEU A 536 15.51 24.09 -7.17
CA LEU A 536 16.72 24.73 -7.68
C LEU A 536 17.27 25.66 -6.59
N PHE A 537 18.58 25.65 -6.41
CA PHE A 537 19.24 26.48 -5.42
C PHE A 537 20.12 27.54 -6.08
N ALA A 538 20.16 28.70 -5.44
CA ALA A 538 21.10 29.79 -5.72
C ALA A 538 21.75 30.23 -4.41
N LYS A 539 23.02 30.66 -4.44
CA LYS A 539 23.70 31.23 -3.27
C LYS A 539 23.05 32.57 -2.95
N ASP A 540 22.66 32.77 -1.70
CA ASP A 540 22.06 34.04 -1.29
C ASP A 540 23.12 35.16 -1.31
N ASN A 541 22.82 36.23 -2.03
CA ASN A 541 23.61 37.45 -2.11
C ASN A 541 22.75 38.70 -1.79
N LYS A 542 21.63 38.51 -1.08
CA LYS A 542 20.63 39.54 -0.75
C LYS A 542 19.94 40.15 -1.98
N THR A 543 20.01 39.50 -3.14
CA THR A 543 19.18 39.86 -4.31
C THR A 543 17.99 38.91 -4.41
N PRO A 544 16.88 39.33 -5.05
CA PRO A 544 15.72 38.46 -5.24
C PRO A 544 16.02 37.14 -5.95
N ALA A 545 17.03 37.09 -6.84
CA ALA A 545 17.38 35.90 -7.62
C ALA A 545 18.41 34.99 -6.93
N GLY A 546 19.37 35.56 -6.19
CA GLY A 546 20.57 34.86 -5.76
C GLY A 546 21.60 34.70 -6.89
N VAL A 547 22.76 34.10 -6.58
CA VAL A 547 23.78 33.71 -7.56
C VAL A 547 23.58 32.25 -7.96
N ALA A 548 23.44 31.98 -9.25
CA ALA A 548 23.22 30.62 -9.77
C ALA A 548 24.36 29.66 -9.39
N ILE A 549 24.01 28.41 -9.11
CA ILE A 549 24.96 27.33 -8.82
C ILE A 549 24.93 26.34 -9.99
N GLU A 550 26.00 26.29 -10.78
CA GLU A 550 26.10 25.42 -11.96
C GLU A 550 26.51 23.98 -11.62
N ASP A 551 27.20 23.77 -10.48
CA ASP A 551 27.61 22.43 -10.05
C ASP A 551 26.41 21.55 -9.67
N ALA A 552 26.14 20.56 -10.51
CA ALA A 552 25.07 19.58 -10.32
C ALA A 552 25.23 18.74 -9.03
N LYS A 553 26.47 18.46 -8.60
CA LYS A 553 26.72 17.73 -7.33
C LYS A 553 26.33 18.60 -6.14
N LYS A 554 26.72 19.88 -6.15
CA LYS A 554 26.32 20.86 -5.12
C LYS A 554 24.80 21.04 -5.07
N GLN A 555 24.13 21.18 -6.20
CA GLN A 555 22.66 21.22 -6.28
C GLN A 555 22.00 19.98 -5.65
N HIS A 556 22.51 18.79 -5.97
CA HIS A 556 21.98 17.53 -5.43
C HIS A 556 22.18 17.41 -3.91
N ARG A 557 23.36 17.80 -3.40
CA ARG A 557 23.66 17.83 -1.96
C ARG A 557 22.74 18.80 -1.23
N LEU A 558 22.60 20.04 -1.71
CA LEU A 558 21.68 21.02 -1.14
C LEU A 558 20.24 20.52 -1.10
N ARG A 559 19.77 19.84 -2.15
CA ARG A 559 18.43 19.24 -2.18
C ARG A 559 18.23 18.19 -1.09
N ARG A 560 19.25 17.36 -0.79
CA ARG A 560 19.18 16.35 0.28
C ARG A 560 19.26 16.98 1.67
N THR A 561 20.06 18.04 1.81
CA THR A 561 20.33 18.70 3.09
C THR A 561 19.26 19.70 3.52
N ILE A 562 18.75 20.51 2.59
CA ILE A 562 17.74 21.55 2.87
C ILE A 562 16.33 20.95 2.83
N CYS A 563 16.01 20.09 1.87
CA CYS A 563 14.67 19.50 1.77
C CYS A 563 14.52 18.20 2.59
N LYS A 564 15.42 17.93 3.55
CA LYS A 564 15.43 16.69 4.34
C LYS A 564 14.11 16.50 5.11
N GLY A 565 13.58 17.60 5.66
CA GLY A 565 12.30 17.63 6.39
C GLY A 565 11.06 17.75 5.52
N TRP A 566 11.19 17.78 4.20
CA TRP A 566 10.04 17.93 3.31
C TRP A 566 9.39 16.57 3.08
N ARG A 567 8.25 16.37 3.72
CA ARG A 567 7.37 15.20 3.55
C ARG A 567 6.30 15.49 2.50
N ASN A 568 5.43 14.51 2.29
CA ASN A 568 4.38 14.59 1.27
C ASN A 568 3.54 15.86 1.42
N LYS A 569 3.24 16.31 2.65
CA LYS A 569 2.46 17.54 2.88
C LYS A 569 3.12 18.79 2.30
N GLN A 570 4.44 18.96 2.49
CA GLN A 570 5.20 20.12 1.99
C GLN A 570 5.37 20.07 0.47
N TRP A 571 5.64 18.87 -0.08
CA TRP A 571 5.73 18.65 -1.52
C TRP A 571 4.38 18.89 -2.22
N TYR A 572 3.30 18.42 -1.60
CA TYR A 572 1.93 18.56 -2.08
C TYR A 572 1.51 20.03 -2.13
N GLY A 573 1.65 20.76 -1.02
CA GLY A 573 1.26 22.17 -0.96
C GLY A 573 2.03 23.05 -1.94
N ARG A 574 3.35 22.82 -2.09
CA ARG A 574 4.18 23.52 -3.08
C ARG A 574 3.80 23.18 -4.52
N MET A 575 3.44 21.93 -4.80
CA MET A 575 2.96 21.55 -6.13
C MET A 575 1.65 22.28 -6.47
N LEU A 576 0.71 22.36 -5.54
CA LEU A 576 -0.55 23.08 -5.75
C LEU A 576 -0.33 24.58 -5.91
N ALA A 577 0.44 25.22 -5.02
CA ALA A 577 0.81 26.62 -5.16
C ALA A 577 1.51 26.92 -6.50
N PHE A 578 2.36 26.01 -6.99
CA PHE A 578 2.98 26.15 -8.30
C PHE A 578 1.96 26.13 -9.43
N LEU A 579 0.94 25.28 -9.33
CA LEU A 579 -0.14 25.21 -10.32
C LEU A 579 -0.98 26.48 -10.33
N GLU A 580 -1.23 27.12 -9.17
CA GLU A 580 -1.92 28.41 -9.09
C GLU A 580 -1.17 29.51 -9.88
N ILE A 581 0.16 29.58 -9.77
CA ILE A 581 0.96 30.49 -10.61
C ILE A 581 0.87 30.12 -12.08
N LEU A 582 0.99 28.82 -12.39
CA LEU A 582 1.03 28.33 -13.77
C LEU A 582 -0.28 28.57 -14.52
N SER A 583 -1.42 28.35 -13.85
CA SER A 583 -2.74 28.49 -14.45
C SER A 583 -3.30 29.92 -14.40
N GLY A 584 -2.83 30.74 -13.45
CA GLY A 584 -3.45 32.02 -13.13
C GLY A 584 -4.93 31.83 -12.82
N ASP A 585 -5.79 32.68 -13.37
CA ASP A 585 -7.25 32.64 -13.15
C ASP A 585 -7.98 31.57 -13.99
N SER A 586 -7.26 30.77 -14.79
CA SER A 586 -7.85 29.76 -15.67
C SER A 586 -7.94 28.39 -15.01
N ALA A 587 -9.08 27.70 -15.18
CA ALA A 587 -9.22 26.29 -14.79
C ALA A 587 -8.44 25.32 -15.71
N PHE A 588 -7.89 25.83 -16.82
CA PHE A 588 -7.20 25.04 -17.84
C PHE A 588 -5.85 25.64 -18.23
N ILE A 589 -4.88 24.77 -18.50
CA ILE A 589 -3.58 25.14 -19.07
C ILE A 589 -3.60 24.76 -20.56
N ARG A 590 -3.50 25.77 -21.43
CA ARG A 590 -3.48 25.58 -22.89
C ARG A 590 -2.05 25.59 -23.40
N LEU A 591 -1.64 24.48 -23.99
CA LEU A 591 -0.32 24.25 -24.58
C LEU A 591 -0.43 24.30 -26.12
N PRO A 592 0.04 25.37 -26.78
CA PRO A 592 -0.05 25.47 -28.23
C PRO A 592 0.75 24.39 -28.94
N LEU A 593 0.13 23.72 -29.91
CA LEU A 593 0.73 22.71 -30.78
C LEU A 593 0.86 23.22 -32.23
N SER A 594 0.09 24.23 -32.61
CA SER A 594 0.23 25.06 -33.81
C SER A 594 -0.37 26.45 -33.53
N PRO A 595 -0.35 27.41 -34.49
CA PRO A 595 -1.09 28.66 -34.35
C PRO A 595 -2.59 28.49 -34.05
N THR A 596 -3.23 27.46 -34.61
CA THR A 596 -4.67 27.19 -34.46
C THR A 596 -5.01 25.98 -33.57
N ALA A 597 -4.05 25.09 -33.30
CA ALA A 597 -4.27 23.88 -32.50
C ALA A 597 -3.59 23.95 -31.13
N SER A 598 -4.26 23.44 -30.09
CA SER A 598 -3.72 23.37 -28.72
C SER A 598 -4.08 22.06 -28.04
N LEU A 599 -3.20 21.64 -27.14
CA LEU A 599 -3.43 20.63 -26.13
C LEU A 599 -3.93 21.32 -24.86
N VAL A 600 -4.99 20.81 -24.24
CA VAL A 600 -5.59 21.43 -23.04
C VAL A 600 -5.49 20.49 -21.85
N LEU A 601 -4.96 21.01 -20.74
CA LEU A 601 -4.86 20.31 -19.46
C LEU A 601 -5.83 20.93 -18.46
N GLU A 602 -6.40 20.11 -17.57
CA GLU A 602 -6.96 20.60 -16.31
C GLU A 602 -5.84 21.18 -15.44
N ALA A 603 -6.06 22.37 -14.87
CA ALA A 603 -5.12 22.99 -13.95
C ALA A 603 -5.10 22.29 -12.58
N SER A 604 -6.23 21.71 -12.18
CA SER A 604 -6.35 20.93 -10.95
C SER A 604 -5.82 19.50 -11.15
N PRO A 605 -5.05 18.96 -10.19
CA PRO A 605 -4.65 17.57 -10.27
C PRO A 605 -5.82 16.60 -10.10
N LEU A 606 -5.67 15.43 -10.71
CA LEU A 606 -6.64 14.35 -10.59
C LEU A 606 -6.74 13.82 -9.17
N LEU A 607 -7.96 13.43 -8.81
CA LEU A 607 -8.33 12.95 -7.50
C LEU A 607 -8.67 11.47 -7.61
N PHE A 608 -8.11 10.69 -6.70
CA PHE A 608 -8.33 9.26 -6.57
C PHE A 608 -9.00 8.97 -5.23
N THR A 609 -9.70 7.85 -5.13
CA THR A 609 -10.28 7.40 -3.86
C THR A 609 -9.64 6.08 -3.47
N SER A 610 -8.98 6.06 -2.32
CA SER A 610 -8.58 4.83 -1.64
C SER A 610 -9.79 4.29 -0.87
N PRO A 611 -10.08 2.98 -0.90
CA PRO A 611 -11.19 2.42 -0.13
C PRO A 611 -10.94 2.41 1.39
N VAL A 612 -9.67 2.53 1.80
CA VAL A 612 -9.23 2.57 3.20
C VAL A 612 -8.35 3.78 3.44
N SER A 613 -8.28 4.23 4.69
CA SER A 613 -7.47 5.35 5.14
C SER A 613 -6.50 4.92 6.24
N THR A 614 -5.70 5.87 6.73
CA THR A 614 -4.76 5.64 7.84
C THR A 614 -5.06 6.55 9.01
N ALA A 615 -4.93 6.05 10.23
CA ALA A 615 -5.10 6.84 11.46
C ALA A 615 -3.86 7.70 11.79
N LEU A 616 -3.27 8.36 10.78
CA LEU A 616 -2.17 9.29 10.99
C LEU A 616 -2.70 10.69 11.31
N PRO A 617 -2.24 11.33 12.40
CA PRO A 617 -2.68 12.69 12.73
C PRO A 617 -2.12 13.68 11.71
N ASP A 618 -3.00 14.43 11.02
CA ASP A 618 -2.59 15.51 10.11
C ASP A 618 -2.34 16.84 10.86
N ILE A 619 -1.33 16.85 11.73
CA ILE A 619 -1.06 17.95 12.67
C ILE A 619 -0.01 18.97 12.20
N LEU A 620 0.76 18.66 11.16
CA LEU A 620 1.80 19.57 10.64
C LEU A 620 1.18 20.68 9.80
N ASP A 621 1.66 21.92 9.92
CA ASP A 621 1.31 22.98 8.97
C ASP A 621 1.83 22.66 7.55
N ALA A 622 1.22 23.24 6.51
CA ALA A 622 1.60 23.00 5.11
C ALA A 622 3.07 23.34 4.79
N ASP A 623 3.68 24.26 5.56
CA ASP A 623 5.09 24.63 5.42
C ASP A 623 5.97 24.19 6.62
N ALA A 624 5.40 23.58 7.66
CA ALA A 624 6.18 23.05 8.77
C ALA A 624 6.98 21.82 8.33
N GLU A 625 8.28 21.81 8.53
CA GLU A 625 9.13 20.67 8.17
C GLU A 625 9.11 19.58 9.24
N GLU A 626 9.33 18.33 8.83
CA GLU A 626 9.59 17.24 9.76
C GLU A 626 10.89 17.52 10.52
N THR A 627 10.84 17.38 11.84
CA THR A 627 11.99 17.63 12.75
C THR A 627 12.45 16.38 13.47
N ASP A 628 11.68 15.28 13.41
CA ASP A 628 12.05 14.01 14.04
C ASP A 628 13.26 13.36 13.33
N LEU A 629 14.41 13.44 13.99
CA LEU A 629 15.67 12.88 13.51
C LEU A 629 15.60 11.37 13.20
N SER A 630 14.73 10.62 13.89
CA SER A 630 14.56 9.18 13.65
C SER A 630 13.92 8.91 12.28
N THR A 631 13.10 9.84 11.77
CA THR A 631 12.40 9.68 10.48
C THR A 631 13.18 10.30 9.33
N LEU A 632 14.00 11.33 9.59
CA LEU A 632 14.65 12.16 8.55
C LEU A 632 15.76 11.42 7.77
N GLY A 633 16.09 10.18 8.15
CA GLY A 633 17.22 9.45 7.59
C GLY A 633 18.56 10.09 8.01
N ARG A 634 19.67 9.41 7.72
CA ARG A 634 20.99 9.87 8.16
C ARG A 634 21.36 11.20 7.49
N PRO A 635 21.93 12.17 8.22
CA PRO A 635 22.75 13.17 7.56
C PRO A 635 23.90 12.43 6.87
N GLU A 636 24.10 12.66 5.57
CA GLU A 636 25.43 12.42 5.00
C GLU A 636 26.40 13.25 5.85
N ALA A 637 27.56 12.68 6.18
CA ALA A 637 28.60 13.47 6.83
C ALA A 637 28.77 14.73 5.98
N ASP A 638 28.58 15.90 6.59
CA ASP A 638 28.99 17.15 5.96
C ASP A 638 30.48 16.96 5.70
N GLU A 639 30.86 16.60 4.47
CA GLU A 639 32.19 16.91 3.97
C GLU A 639 32.26 18.42 4.12
N VAL A 640 32.95 18.84 5.18
CA VAL A 640 33.18 20.23 5.54
C VAL A 640 33.51 20.95 4.25
N ASP A 641 32.68 21.93 3.87
CA ASP A 641 32.99 22.81 2.76
C ASP A 641 34.35 23.43 3.09
N ASP A 642 35.41 22.97 2.42
CA ASP A 642 36.71 23.64 2.33
C ASP A 642 36.55 24.93 1.47
N GLU A 643 35.60 25.77 1.82
CA GLU A 643 35.46 27.15 1.34
C GLU A 643 35.47 28.09 2.56
N ALA A 644 36.51 27.95 3.39
CA ALA A 644 37.02 29.03 4.22
C ALA A 644 38.40 29.45 3.67
N ALA A 645 38.37 30.32 2.66
CA ALA A 645 39.47 31.20 2.27
C ALA A 645 38.90 32.52 1.76
#